data_AF-A0A927ADL1-F1
#
_entry.id   AF-A0A927ADL1-F1
#
_cell.length_a   1.000
_cell.length_b   1.000
_cell.length_c   1.000
_cell.angle_alpha   90.00
_cell.angle_beta   90.00
_cell.angle_gamma   90.00
#
_symmetry.space_group_name_H-M   'P 1'
#
loop_
_entity.id
_entity.type
_entity.pdbx_description
1 polymer ?
#
loop_
_entity_poly.entity_id
_entity_poly.type
_entity_poly.pdbx_seq_one_letter_code
_entity_poly.pdbx_strand_id
1 'polypeptide(L)'
;MRNLVGGRDRFDIYKVNFAAASSFRATLRGLSANADLALLNSAGQVVKQSRRRGNANEVIATNVEAGIYYVRVAGSKTPTRFSLGLSAIASPDNNNTLEQAPFLGSLSGTKSFTGFVGRNDTDDFFRFDLAINRDVALSLTSLTGDANVALLDLNGTVIQNSSAGGAIVDQISQSLPTGTYFVRVTPGAGGNASYRLDLSADLQTPDLSAIGFQQSIQALSTVSGSLSDSDTLNPLRFGSYADDYLLNGITAGQSVQINLNSSDFDTYLQLVNNATGEEISFNDDANSSLNSELSFTAEAGITYRVRVTSYGAADTGNYTLTTSPASQSIGASAERTGSLSNTDSNNPLLTGRFFDDYRLTGATVGQEIRIDLESSFDNYLQLVNADTGQLIAFDDDTSEVNTNAQLIFTVAAGTNYLIRATSFTVGATGNYTLRTRPNIDAIAVNQSITSSLDVFDPSNSLRSGSYAEDYLLTGVTAGQPVRVNLDADFDTYLQLVNAATGALIDYNDDANGTFDSELTFTAQAGIQYILRASSFDSGVTGAFTLTTSGGVQTTDIGPTATVNGSLSTTDPDNPLRQGRYFDEYRLTGATAGQTIRINLGSEGFDTYLQLVDGGTGQEISFNDDANETLNSELSFVVQAGIDYRIRVTSFDSSEVGSYVLTTAGPPSGGGGSGGNSWIPANITDAQLQSAIASLSADNELSRNDMIAIFRNAGSDDGIVNTAEQTDLRTLVNNAPRFNMRDYVQYLSGQVANGISTNMAATTLEGLIGRHFLGTVTPTNSFNNATFTHTVVQGSLFGSTGSPRIDDIDQGGLGDCAFLAALGSVLNVRPNAIRDMLIDNGDNTYTVRFYSATNNNGTTAPDPRAEYVTVDRRLATSSNGRLLFANGGNLASNSANILWAPLVERAYAQWREFRENRNGYNLIGNGDLSYRPMTYITGRASTANAVTQVSFASIQAALAAGRPVAAGGATQDSTFIYGRHAYSVVAAFTNGAGQQIIRVRNPHGVDGLAPSGDPNDGFIDLTYSQYVSVFGLTHYEVG
;
A
#
# COMPACT_ATOMS: atom_id res chain seq x y z
N MET A 1 66.74 -58.65 -0.32
CA MET A 1 67.26 -59.19 0.96
C MET A 1 68.34 -60.22 0.66
N ARG A 2 69.42 -60.30 1.46
CA ARG A 2 70.49 -61.31 1.28
C ARG A 2 70.50 -62.27 2.47
N ASN A 3 70.48 -63.58 2.23
CA ASN A 3 70.55 -64.59 3.29
C ASN A 3 71.29 -65.86 2.82
N LEU A 4 71.34 -66.91 3.65
CA LEU A 4 72.00 -68.19 3.39
C LEU A 4 71.02 -69.35 3.68
N VAL A 5 70.82 -70.24 2.71
CA VAL A 5 70.13 -71.54 2.94
C VAL A 5 71.07 -72.70 2.63
N GLY A 6 70.94 -73.81 3.33
CA GLY A 6 71.79 -74.99 3.19
C GLY A 6 71.33 -76.21 3.98
N GLY A 7 72.17 -77.25 4.09
CA GLY A 7 71.76 -78.53 4.67
C GLY A 7 71.29 -78.49 6.13
N ARG A 8 71.75 -77.52 6.93
CA ARG A 8 71.33 -77.27 8.33
C ARG A 8 70.18 -76.26 8.44
N ASP A 9 70.03 -75.37 7.45
CA ASP A 9 68.99 -74.37 7.39
C ASP A 9 68.33 -74.42 6.01
N ARG A 10 67.38 -75.36 5.87
CA ARG A 10 66.89 -75.77 4.55
C ARG A 10 65.87 -74.81 3.95
N PHE A 11 65.22 -73.98 4.75
CA PHE A 11 64.12 -73.14 4.28
C PHE A 11 64.12 -71.78 4.96
N ASP A 12 64.21 -70.74 4.14
CA ASP A 12 63.83 -69.39 4.55
C ASP A 12 62.43 -69.10 4.02
N ILE A 13 61.54 -68.57 4.88
CA ILE A 13 60.17 -68.22 4.52
C ILE A 13 59.91 -66.76 4.86
N TYR A 14 59.44 -66.00 3.88
CA TYR A 14 59.15 -64.58 3.98
C TYR A 14 57.64 -64.36 3.81
N LYS A 15 56.99 -63.77 4.81
CA LYS A 15 55.59 -63.36 4.74
C LYS A 15 55.47 -62.09 3.89
N VAL A 16 54.52 -62.07 2.96
CA VAL A 16 54.18 -60.91 2.16
C VAL A 16 52.68 -60.70 2.27
N ASN A 17 52.26 -59.48 2.63
CA ASN A 17 50.86 -59.11 2.66
C ASN A 17 50.57 -58.20 1.47
N PHE A 18 49.65 -58.61 0.60
CA PHE A 18 49.16 -57.77 -0.47
C PHE A 18 47.87 -57.10 0.01
N ALA A 19 47.89 -55.78 0.12
CA ALA A 19 46.69 -55.03 0.50
C ALA A 19 45.62 -55.04 -0.61
N ALA A 20 46.04 -55.25 -1.87
CA ALA A 20 45.19 -55.27 -3.05
C ALA A 20 45.67 -56.32 -4.07
N ALA A 21 44.82 -56.67 -5.04
CA ALA A 21 45.18 -57.55 -6.14
C ALA A 21 46.38 -56.98 -6.92
N SER A 22 47.42 -57.79 -7.11
CA SER A 22 48.73 -57.33 -7.55
C SER A 22 49.35 -58.27 -8.56
N SER A 23 50.05 -57.74 -9.56
CA SER A 23 51.00 -58.50 -10.35
C SER A 23 52.31 -58.65 -9.58
N PHE A 24 52.59 -59.85 -9.10
CA PHE A 24 53.70 -60.15 -8.22
C PHE A 24 54.84 -60.86 -8.95
N ARG A 25 56.08 -60.41 -8.69
CA ARG A 25 57.31 -61.02 -9.18
C ARG A 25 58.32 -61.22 -8.06
N ALA A 26 58.83 -62.44 -7.94
CA ALA A 26 59.91 -62.81 -7.05
C ALA A 26 61.11 -63.31 -7.85
N THR A 27 62.32 -62.90 -7.48
CA THR A 27 63.57 -63.33 -8.11
C THR A 27 64.61 -63.72 -7.07
N LEU A 28 65.20 -64.89 -7.24
CA LEU A 28 66.29 -65.40 -6.41
C LEU A 28 67.57 -65.37 -7.23
N ARG A 29 68.58 -64.62 -6.77
CA ARG A 29 69.82 -64.42 -7.51
C ARG A 29 71.07 -64.64 -6.67
N GLY A 30 72.22 -64.79 -7.33
CA GLY A 30 73.54 -64.82 -6.68
C GLY A 30 73.84 -66.13 -5.97
N LEU A 31 73.25 -67.23 -6.46
CA LEU A 31 73.43 -68.56 -5.90
C LEU A 31 74.84 -69.10 -6.21
N SER A 32 75.45 -69.78 -5.24
CA SER A 32 76.68 -70.57 -5.38
C SER A 32 76.42 -72.08 -5.37
N ALA A 33 75.23 -72.51 -4.93
CA ALA A 33 74.72 -73.88 -5.02
C ALA A 33 73.18 -73.85 -5.19
N ASN A 34 72.55 -75.02 -5.39
CA ASN A 34 71.12 -75.09 -5.72
C ASN A 34 70.21 -74.62 -4.59
N ALA A 35 69.29 -73.71 -4.91
CA ALA A 35 68.16 -73.34 -4.09
C ALA A 35 66.94 -73.02 -4.97
N ASP A 36 65.78 -73.50 -4.54
CA ASP A 36 64.52 -73.35 -5.27
C ASP A 36 63.66 -72.21 -4.66
N LEU A 37 62.77 -71.62 -5.46
CA LEU A 37 61.87 -70.55 -5.02
C LEU A 37 60.41 -70.99 -5.17
N ALA A 38 59.58 -70.74 -4.17
CA ALA A 38 58.14 -70.99 -4.22
C ALA A 38 57.35 -69.85 -3.58
N LEU A 39 56.16 -69.58 -4.12
CA LEU A 39 55.13 -68.74 -3.53
C LEU A 39 54.02 -69.64 -3.02
N LEU A 40 53.58 -69.39 -1.78
CA LEU A 40 52.60 -70.17 -1.05
C LEU A 40 51.45 -69.27 -0.62
N ASN A 41 50.21 -69.80 -0.59
CA ASN A 41 49.06 -69.08 -0.03
C ASN A 41 49.07 -69.15 1.52
N SER A 42 48.10 -68.50 2.16
CA SER A 42 47.97 -68.46 3.63
C SER A 42 47.81 -69.85 4.28
N ALA A 43 47.27 -70.83 3.54
CA ALA A 43 47.16 -72.23 3.97
C ALA A 43 48.45 -73.06 3.74
N GLY A 44 49.52 -72.45 3.23
CA GLY A 44 50.81 -73.10 2.99
C GLY A 44 50.87 -73.95 1.71
N GLN A 45 49.88 -73.83 0.82
CA GLN A 45 49.86 -74.54 -0.47
C GLN A 45 50.63 -73.76 -1.53
N VAL A 46 51.33 -74.45 -2.43
CA VAL A 46 52.13 -73.79 -3.48
C VAL A 46 51.22 -73.18 -4.54
N VAL A 47 51.25 -71.85 -4.65
CA VAL A 47 50.58 -71.08 -5.70
C VAL A 47 51.41 -71.14 -6.99
N LYS A 48 52.74 -70.93 -6.87
CA LYS A 48 53.66 -71.04 -8.00
C LYS A 48 55.09 -71.30 -7.52
N GLN A 49 55.91 -72.00 -8.29
CA GLN A 49 57.31 -72.28 -7.91
C GLN A 49 58.25 -72.39 -9.11
N SER A 50 59.54 -72.19 -8.86
CA SER A 50 60.65 -72.31 -9.81
C SER A 50 61.77 -73.14 -9.16
N ARG A 51 62.30 -74.13 -9.90
CA ARG A 51 63.26 -75.14 -9.41
C ARG A 51 64.38 -75.43 -10.42
N ARG A 52 65.03 -74.39 -10.91
CA ARG A 52 66.09 -74.53 -11.92
C ARG A 52 67.33 -75.12 -11.24
N ARG A 53 67.94 -76.10 -11.92
CA ARG A 53 69.07 -76.85 -11.34
C ARG A 53 70.34 -76.00 -11.27
N GLY A 54 71.20 -76.32 -10.30
CA GLY A 54 72.53 -75.72 -10.18
C GLY A 54 72.49 -74.34 -9.53
N ASN A 55 73.28 -73.39 -10.01
CA ASN A 55 73.33 -72.03 -9.45
C ASN A 55 72.55 -70.99 -10.29
N ALA A 56 71.61 -71.46 -11.11
CA ALA A 56 70.79 -70.58 -11.94
C ALA A 56 69.85 -69.72 -11.08
N ASN A 57 69.53 -68.51 -11.55
CA ASN A 57 68.57 -67.65 -10.86
C ASN A 57 67.14 -68.20 -10.97
N GLU A 58 66.38 -68.11 -9.88
CA GLU A 58 64.95 -68.44 -9.88
C GLU A 58 64.10 -67.21 -10.12
N VAL A 59 62.99 -67.36 -10.85
CA VAL A 59 62.03 -66.28 -11.08
C VAL A 59 60.61 -66.83 -11.04
N ILE A 60 59.75 -66.17 -10.28
CA ILE A 60 58.30 -66.36 -10.27
C ILE A 60 57.66 -65.04 -10.67
N ALA A 61 56.70 -65.07 -11.60
CA ALA A 61 55.83 -63.95 -11.92
C ALA A 61 54.37 -64.45 -12.04
N THR A 62 53.44 -63.84 -11.32
CA THR A 62 52.02 -64.22 -11.29
C THR A 62 51.18 -63.12 -10.67
N ASN A 63 49.89 -63.05 -11.04
CA ASN A 63 48.95 -62.19 -10.33
C ASN A 63 48.48 -62.90 -9.05
N VAL A 64 48.25 -62.12 -7.99
CA VAL A 64 47.77 -62.57 -6.69
C VAL A 64 46.69 -61.62 -6.20
N GLU A 65 45.65 -62.18 -5.59
CA GLU A 65 44.63 -61.39 -4.91
C GLU A 65 45.16 -60.78 -3.62
N ALA A 66 44.43 -59.80 -3.09
CA ALA A 66 44.70 -59.24 -1.76
C ALA A 66 44.73 -60.36 -0.71
N GLY A 67 45.69 -60.31 0.20
CA GLY A 67 45.84 -61.27 1.28
C GLY A 67 47.29 -61.64 1.59
N ILE A 68 47.44 -62.55 2.55
CA ILE A 68 48.73 -62.98 3.06
C ILE A 68 49.25 -64.19 2.27
N TYR A 69 50.47 -64.07 1.77
CA TYR A 69 51.22 -65.11 1.09
C TYR A 69 52.60 -65.28 1.70
N TYR A 70 53.26 -66.38 1.35
CA TYR A 70 54.60 -66.70 1.82
C TYR A 70 55.53 -67.06 0.67
N VAL A 71 56.67 -66.37 0.56
CA VAL A 71 57.73 -66.72 -0.37
C VAL A 71 58.74 -67.60 0.34
N ARG A 72 58.88 -68.84 -0.11
CA ARG A 72 59.84 -69.81 0.44
C ARG A 72 61.04 -69.98 -0.49
N VAL A 73 62.23 -69.83 0.07
CA VAL A 73 63.50 -70.21 -0.54
C VAL A 73 63.95 -71.53 0.08
N ALA A 74 64.17 -72.56 -0.74
CA ALA A 74 64.51 -73.90 -0.29
C ALA A 74 65.93 -74.28 -0.72
N GLY A 75 66.87 -74.33 0.23
CA GLY A 75 68.26 -74.68 -0.03
C GLY A 75 68.51 -76.19 -0.18
N SER A 76 69.53 -76.55 -0.96
CA SER A 76 70.03 -77.91 -1.02
C SER A 76 70.98 -78.24 0.15
N LYS A 77 71.61 -79.42 0.19
CA LYS A 77 72.54 -79.80 1.27
C LYS A 77 73.75 -78.87 1.35
N THR A 78 74.23 -78.37 0.21
CA THR A 78 75.36 -77.44 0.15
C THR A 78 74.88 -76.01 0.39
N PRO A 79 75.41 -75.28 1.38
CA PRO A 79 74.98 -73.92 1.66
C PRO A 79 75.21 -72.99 0.46
N THR A 80 74.21 -72.17 0.14
CA THR A 80 74.29 -71.12 -0.87
C THR A 80 73.80 -69.80 -0.28
N ARG A 81 74.57 -68.74 -0.53
CA ARG A 81 74.06 -67.39 -0.31
C ARG A 81 73.10 -67.04 -1.43
N PHE A 82 72.13 -66.18 -1.15
CA PHE A 82 71.21 -65.70 -2.15
C PHE A 82 70.84 -64.24 -1.90
N SER A 83 70.36 -63.59 -2.95
CA SER A 83 69.67 -62.31 -2.89
C SER A 83 68.25 -62.49 -3.43
N LEU A 84 67.26 -62.33 -2.56
CA LEU A 84 65.85 -62.36 -2.91
C LEU A 84 65.36 -60.93 -3.20
N GLY A 85 64.86 -60.72 -4.41
CA GLY A 85 64.17 -59.51 -4.82
C GLY A 85 62.69 -59.80 -5.04
N LEU A 86 61.83 -59.06 -4.35
CA LEU A 86 60.38 -59.14 -4.48
C LEU A 86 59.87 -57.79 -5.01
N SER A 87 58.98 -57.82 -5.99
CA SER A 87 58.32 -56.64 -6.53
C SER A 87 56.88 -56.97 -6.83
N ALA A 88 55.97 -56.08 -6.47
CA ALA A 88 54.56 -56.17 -6.80
C ALA A 88 54.09 -54.82 -7.30
N ILE A 89 53.20 -54.83 -8.29
CA ILE A 89 52.50 -53.63 -8.75
C ILE A 89 51.01 -53.98 -8.68
N ALA A 90 50.19 -53.12 -8.09
CA ALA A 90 48.74 -53.27 -8.12
C ALA A 90 48.29 -53.38 -9.59
N SER A 91 47.40 -54.33 -9.90
CA SER A 91 46.85 -54.43 -11.26
C SER A 91 45.80 -53.32 -11.45
N PRO A 92 45.67 -52.70 -12.63
CA PRO A 92 44.57 -51.77 -12.90
C PRO A 92 43.25 -52.50 -12.69
N ASP A 93 42.34 -51.90 -11.93
CA ASP A 93 40.97 -52.38 -11.88
C ASP A 93 40.21 -51.86 -13.13
N ASN A 94 38.92 -52.15 -13.25
CA ASN A 94 38.14 -51.83 -14.46
C ASN A 94 37.11 -50.73 -14.23
N ASN A 95 37.30 -49.88 -13.21
CA ASN A 95 36.29 -48.94 -12.74
C ASN A 95 36.44 -47.52 -13.34
N ASN A 96 37.21 -47.36 -14.43
CA ASN A 96 37.56 -46.05 -15.02
C ASN A 96 36.45 -45.38 -15.84
N THR A 97 35.23 -45.90 -15.78
CA THR A 97 34.05 -45.31 -16.41
C THR A 97 32.84 -45.38 -15.48
N LEU A 98 31.90 -44.44 -15.60
CA LEU A 98 30.67 -44.41 -14.81
C LEU A 98 29.84 -45.70 -14.93
N GLU A 99 29.85 -46.35 -16.11
CA GLU A 99 29.15 -47.61 -16.37
C GLU A 99 29.75 -48.79 -15.60
N GLN A 100 31.05 -48.71 -15.30
CA GLN A 100 31.80 -49.76 -14.62
C GLN A 100 32.01 -49.48 -13.12
N ALA A 101 31.47 -48.35 -12.62
CA ALA A 101 31.61 -47.93 -11.24
C ALA A 101 31.00 -48.97 -10.27
N PRO A 102 31.77 -49.53 -9.32
CA PRO A 102 31.25 -50.45 -8.32
C PRO A 102 30.15 -49.78 -7.49
N PHE A 103 29.01 -50.44 -7.38
CA PHE A 103 27.91 -49.97 -6.57
C PHE A 103 28.10 -50.33 -5.10
N LEU A 104 28.22 -49.31 -4.26
CA LEU A 104 28.53 -49.41 -2.83
C LEU A 104 27.28 -49.62 -1.95
N GLY A 105 26.09 -49.62 -2.55
CA GLY A 105 24.79 -49.69 -1.89
C GLY A 105 24.30 -48.34 -1.38
N SER A 106 23.21 -48.36 -0.61
CA SER A 106 22.73 -47.17 0.10
C SER A 106 23.70 -46.78 1.23
N LEU A 107 23.99 -45.49 1.35
CA LEU A 107 24.94 -44.95 2.32
C LEU A 107 24.18 -44.46 3.58
N SER A 108 24.54 -45.02 4.74
CA SER A 108 23.93 -44.72 6.06
C SER A 108 24.98 -44.82 7.19
N GLY A 109 26.25 -44.63 6.83
CA GLY A 109 27.43 -44.67 7.70
C GLY A 109 28.70 -44.55 6.86
N THR A 110 29.89 -44.68 7.48
CA THR A 110 31.16 -44.66 6.75
C THR A 110 31.45 -45.99 6.06
N LYS A 111 31.79 -45.93 4.77
CA LYS A 111 32.34 -47.03 3.96
C LYS A 111 33.73 -46.65 3.48
N SER A 112 34.63 -47.62 3.43
CA SER A 112 36.02 -47.35 3.10
C SER A 112 36.58 -48.32 2.07
N PHE A 113 37.34 -47.78 1.13
CA PHE A 113 37.89 -48.50 -0.01
C PHE A 113 39.36 -48.11 -0.19
N THR A 114 40.15 -48.98 -0.77
CA THR A 114 41.53 -48.66 -1.17
C THR A 114 41.67 -48.90 -2.66
N GLY A 115 42.28 -47.96 -3.36
CA GLY A 115 42.45 -48.00 -4.81
C GLY A 115 43.79 -47.46 -5.26
N PHE A 116 44.00 -47.42 -6.57
CA PHE A 116 45.21 -46.89 -7.18
C PHE A 116 44.85 -46.16 -8.46
N VAL A 117 45.23 -44.89 -8.56
CA VAL A 117 45.15 -44.13 -9.80
C VAL A 117 46.54 -43.87 -10.36
N GLY A 118 46.70 -43.92 -11.67
CA GLY A 118 47.95 -43.64 -12.33
C GLY A 118 47.88 -43.63 -13.85
N ARG A 119 49.04 -43.58 -14.52
CA ARG A 119 49.10 -43.42 -16.00
C ARG A 119 48.37 -44.50 -16.80
N ASN A 120 48.21 -45.71 -16.24
CA ASN A 120 47.51 -46.83 -16.87
C ASN A 120 46.15 -47.12 -16.22
N ASP A 121 45.77 -46.33 -15.22
CA ASP A 121 44.55 -46.47 -14.41
C ASP A 121 44.04 -45.06 -14.06
N THR A 122 43.43 -44.38 -15.03
CA THR A 122 43.35 -42.91 -15.02
C THR A 122 42.25 -42.33 -14.15
N ASP A 123 41.27 -43.14 -13.78
CA ASP A 123 40.08 -42.72 -13.05
C ASP A 123 39.58 -43.92 -12.29
N ASP A 124 39.14 -43.70 -11.05
CA ASP A 124 38.40 -44.71 -10.30
C ASP A 124 37.02 -44.16 -9.95
N PHE A 125 35.96 -44.78 -10.47
CA PHE A 125 34.59 -44.38 -10.16
C PHE A 125 33.93 -45.32 -9.15
N PHE A 126 33.23 -44.76 -8.17
CA PHE A 126 32.37 -45.48 -7.22
C PHE A 126 30.95 -44.93 -7.26
N ARG A 127 29.93 -45.78 -7.14
CA ARG A 127 28.52 -45.37 -7.15
C ARG A 127 27.83 -45.66 -5.82
N PHE A 128 27.03 -44.73 -5.29
CA PHE A 128 26.24 -44.94 -4.07
C PHE A 128 24.85 -44.28 -4.15
N ASP A 129 23.92 -44.76 -3.32
CA ASP A 129 22.57 -44.20 -3.22
C ASP A 129 22.34 -43.54 -1.84
N LEU A 130 21.58 -42.45 -1.83
CA LEU A 130 21.04 -41.83 -0.62
C LEU A 130 19.53 -42.06 -0.55
N ALA A 131 19.07 -42.77 0.48
CA ALA A 131 17.66 -43.06 0.69
C ALA A 131 16.85 -41.86 1.21
N ILE A 132 17.54 -40.90 1.85
CA ILE A 132 17.01 -39.63 2.33
C ILE A 132 18.08 -38.54 2.16
N ASN A 133 17.71 -37.27 2.29
CA ASN A 133 18.67 -36.16 2.24
C ASN A 133 19.69 -36.29 3.39
N ARG A 134 20.99 -36.20 3.07
CA ARG A 134 22.09 -36.39 4.03
C ARG A 134 23.30 -35.54 3.65
N ASP A 135 24.08 -35.19 4.67
CA ASP A 135 25.44 -34.69 4.46
C ASP A 135 26.39 -35.83 4.16
N VAL A 136 27.13 -35.69 3.07
CA VAL A 136 28.08 -36.67 2.58
C VAL A 136 29.49 -36.11 2.67
N ALA A 137 30.36 -36.83 3.36
CA ALA A 137 31.78 -36.53 3.45
C ALA A 137 32.62 -37.58 2.70
N LEU A 138 33.59 -37.12 1.92
CA LEU A 138 34.58 -37.90 1.19
C LEU A 138 35.97 -37.52 1.65
N SER A 139 36.85 -38.48 1.94
CA SER A 139 38.25 -38.21 2.24
C SER A 139 39.16 -39.21 1.56
N LEU A 140 40.21 -38.73 0.91
CA LEU A 140 41.32 -39.55 0.42
C LEU A 140 42.47 -39.53 1.41
N THR A 141 42.66 -40.65 2.11
CA THR A 141 43.72 -40.85 3.09
C THR A 141 44.74 -41.87 2.61
N SER A 142 45.84 -42.05 3.36
CA SER A 142 46.89 -43.04 3.06
C SER A 142 47.52 -42.89 1.67
N LEU A 143 47.59 -41.65 1.16
CA LEU A 143 48.08 -41.32 -0.17
C LEU A 143 49.58 -41.61 -0.31
N THR A 144 49.97 -42.37 -1.34
CA THR A 144 51.39 -42.58 -1.69
C THR A 144 51.91 -41.59 -2.72
N GLY A 145 51.04 -40.73 -3.23
CA GLY A 145 51.28 -39.73 -4.26
C GLY A 145 50.03 -38.84 -4.40
N ASP A 146 50.06 -37.90 -5.33
CA ASP A 146 48.97 -36.95 -5.55
C ASP A 146 47.77 -37.63 -6.26
N ALA A 147 46.59 -37.55 -5.65
CA ALA A 147 45.32 -38.02 -6.20
C ALA A 147 44.17 -37.11 -5.77
N ASN A 148 43.35 -36.68 -6.73
CA ASN A 148 42.23 -35.77 -6.53
C ASN A 148 40.91 -36.54 -6.41
N VAL A 149 39.92 -35.97 -5.73
CA VAL A 149 38.56 -36.54 -5.60
C VAL A 149 37.49 -35.59 -6.12
N ALA A 150 36.45 -36.14 -6.75
CA ALA A 150 35.27 -35.40 -7.16
C ALA A 150 33.99 -36.17 -6.81
N LEU A 151 32.95 -35.44 -6.41
CA LEU A 151 31.59 -35.89 -6.23
C LEU A 151 30.76 -35.49 -7.45
N LEU A 152 29.99 -36.41 -8.01
CA LEU A 152 29.24 -36.23 -9.25
C LEU A 152 27.78 -36.66 -9.10
N ASP A 153 26.91 -36.02 -9.88
CA ASP A 153 25.50 -36.39 -9.99
C ASP A 153 25.30 -37.65 -10.86
N LEU A 154 24.05 -38.10 -10.98
CA LEU A 154 23.67 -39.28 -11.78
C LEU A 154 24.06 -39.16 -13.26
N ASN A 155 24.16 -37.95 -13.81
CA ASN A 155 24.53 -37.69 -15.19
C ASN A 155 26.04 -37.59 -15.40
N GLY A 156 26.85 -37.73 -14.34
CA GLY A 156 28.30 -37.58 -14.38
C GLY A 156 28.76 -36.13 -14.36
N THR A 157 27.91 -35.18 -13.97
CA THR A 157 28.28 -33.78 -13.76
C THR A 157 28.95 -33.62 -12.40
N VAL A 158 30.08 -32.93 -12.33
CA VAL A 158 30.76 -32.66 -11.05
C VAL A 158 29.93 -31.71 -10.21
N ILE A 159 29.56 -32.15 -9.01
CA ILE A 159 28.90 -31.35 -7.97
C ILE A 159 29.96 -30.57 -7.19
N GLN A 160 31.02 -31.26 -6.77
CA GLN A 160 32.15 -30.67 -6.04
C GLN A 160 33.42 -31.48 -6.29
N ASN A 161 34.58 -30.85 -6.25
CA ASN A 161 35.87 -31.53 -6.32
C ASN A 161 36.87 -30.95 -5.31
N SER A 162 37.88 -31.73 -5.00
CA SER A 162 39.08 -31.33 -4.26
C SER A 162 40.29 -31.83 -5.03
N SER A 163 41.29 -30.96 -5.20
CA SER A 163 42.51 -31.24 -5.95
C SER A 163 43.76 -30.70 -5.26
N ALA A 164 43.89 -30.97 -3.96
CA ALA A 164 44.99 -30.52 -3.14
C ALA A 164 46.29 -31.22 -3.55
N GLY A 165 47.26 -30.46 -4.08
CA GLY A 165 48.48 -31.05 -4.63
C GLY A 165 49.38 -31.73 -3.59
N GLY A 166 50.02 -32.85 -3.98
CA GLY A 166 50.93 -33.64 -3.13
C GLY A 166 50.23 -34.79 -2.39
N ALA A 167 50.85 -35.36 -1.35
CA ALA A 167 50.23 -36.43 -0.54
C ALA A 167 49.34 -35.86 0.59
N ILE A 168 48.72 -34.71 0.35
CA ILE A 168 47.82 -34.03 1.29
C ILE A 168 46.42 -34.65 1.11
N VAL A 169 45.67 -34.77 2.21
CA VAL A 169 44.32 -35.35 2.17
C VAL A 169 43.39 -34.46 1.34
N ASP A 170 42.78 -35.04 0.31
CA ASP A 170 41.68 -34.41 -0.42
C ASP A 170 40.34 -34.72 0.25
N GLN A 171 39.53 -33.69 0.52
CA GLN A 171 38.27 -33.84 1.26
C GLN A 171 37.13 -33.01 0.67
N ILE A 172 35.93 -33.60 0.64
CA ILE A 172 34.68 -32.95 0.22
C ILE A 172 33.64 -33.18 1.31
N SER A 173 32.83 -32.15 1.63
CA SER A 173 31.63 -32.28 2.46
C SER A 173 30.49 -31.54 1.76
N GLN A 174 29.38 -32.24 1.49
CA GLN A 174 28.26 -31.70 0.73
C GLN A 174 26.92 -32.26 1.21
N SER A 175 25.94 -31.40 1.41
CA SER A 175 24.55 -31.81 1.63
C SER A 175 23.92 -32.23 0.30
N LEU A 176 23.41 -33.46 0.24
CA LEU A 176 22.84 -34.04 -0.96
C LEU A 176 21.40 -34.51 -0.72
N PRO A 177 20.48 -34.21 -1.65
CA PRO A 177 19.16 -34.83 -1.66
C PRO A 177 19.20 -36.36 -1.80
N THR A 178 18.07 -37.02 -1.55
CA THR A 178 17.91 -38.43 -1.93
C THR A 178 18.15 -38.62 -3.44
N GLY A 179 18.94 -39.64 -3.79
CA GLY A 179 19.36 -39.85 -5.17
C GLY A 179 20.59 -40.74 -5.29
N THR A 180 21.00 -41.01 -6.53
CA THR A 180 22.21 -41.78 -6.86
C THR A 180 23.33 -40.83 -7.26
N TYR A 181 24.52 -41.07 -6.71
CA TYR A 181 25.70 -40.22 -6.90
C TYR A 181 26.94 -41.06 -7.20
N PHE A 182 27.96 -40.41 -7.75
CA PHE A 182 29.25 -41.02 -8.05
C PHE A 182 30.40 -40.27 -7.36
N VAL A 183 31.42 -41.02 -6.98
CA VAL A 183 32.73 -40.50 -6.58
C VAL A 183 33.70 -40.84 -7.68
N ARG A 184 34.55 -39.89 -8.08
CA ARG A 184 35.63 -40.10 -9.04
C ARG A 184 36.95 -39.72 -8.39
N VAL A 185 37.90 -40.64 -8.38
CA VAL A 185 39.29 -40.40 -7.96
C VAL A 185 40.17 -40.33 -9.21
N THR A 186 41.09 -39.37 -9.29
CA THR A 186 41.99 -39.20 -10.45
C THR A 186 43.42 -38.92 -10.02
N PRO A 187 44.44 -39.30 -10.81
CA PRO A 187 45.82 -39.02 -10.45
C PRO A 187 46.11 -37.52 -10.58
N GLY A 188 46.77 -36.96 -9.56
CA GLY A 188 47.24 -35.58 -9.56
C GLY A 188 48.67 -35.42 -10.12
N ALA A 189 49.33 -34.33 -9.76
CA ALA A 189 50.64 -33.97 -10.28
C ALA A 189 51.75 -34.93 -9.77
N GLY A 190 52.16 -35.87 -10.63
CA GLY A 190 53.14 -36.92 -10.29
C GLY A 190 52.73 -38.31 -10.77
N GLY A 191 51.47 -38.49 -11.15
CA GLY A 191 50.99 -39.47 -12.12
C GLY A 191 50.76 -40.90 -11.65
N ASN A 192 51.01 -41.26 -10.38
CA ASN A 192 50.64 -42.54 -9.77
C ASN A 192 50.44 -42.36 -8.25
N ALA A 193 49.32 -42.80 -7.69
CA ALA A 193 49.00 -42.71 -6.27
C ALA A 193 48.08 -43.87 -5.83
N SER A 194 48.51 -44.61 -4.80
CA SER A 194 47.59 -45.47 -4.05
C SER A 194 46.86 -44.60 -3.02
N TYR A 195 45.59 -44.88 -2.78
CA TYR A 195 44.75 -44.10 -1.87
C TYR A 195 43.83 -45.00 -1.05
N ARG A 196 43.30 -44.45 0.03
CA ARG A 196 42.14 -44.97 0.76
C ARG A 196 41.03 -43.93 0.68
N LEU A 197 39.89 -44.29 0.10
CA LEU A 197 38.68 -43.48 0.07
C LEU A 197 37.80 -43.84 1.26
N ASP A 198 37.55 -42.88 2.13
CA ASP A 198 36.54 -42.96 3.19
C ASP A 198 35.32 -42.11 2.77
N LEU A 199 34.15 -42.74 2.60
CA LEU A 199 32.89 -42.12 2.19
C LEU A 199 31.87 -42.29 3.32
N SER A 200 31.37 -41.20 3.90
CA SER A 200 30.42 -41.22 5.01
C SER A 200 29.16 -40.43 4.70
N ALA A 201 28.00 -41.01 4.99
CA ALA A 201 26.75 -40.27 5.26
C ALA A 201 26.30 -40.67 6.65
N ASP A 202 25.96 -39.72 7.50
CA ASP A 202 25.87 -39.84 8.96
C ASP A 202 27.23 -39.67 9.65
N LEU A 203 27.59 -38.41 9.95
CA LEU A 203 28.36 -38.15 11.17
C LEU A 203 27.47 -38.56 12.36
N GLN A 204 27.53 -39.83 12.76
CA GLN A 204 27.55 -40.07 14.20
C GLN A 204 28.90 -39.53 14.67
N THR A 205 28.89 -38.34 15.28
CA THR A 205 30.07 -37.92 16.04
C THR A 205 30.32 -38.95 17.16
N PRO A 206 31.58 -39.19 17.53
CA PRO A 206 31.93 -40.19 18.54
C PRO A 206 31.14 -39.95 19.83
N ASP A 207 30.82 -41.03 20.56
CA ASP A 207 30.36 -40.91 21.94
C ASP A 207 31.47 -40.24 22.78
N LEU A 208 31.35 -38.92 22.95
CA LEU A 208 32.25 -38.08 23.74
C LEU A 208 31.76 -37.90 25.17
N SER A 209 30.89 -38.77 25.69
CA SER A 209 30.58 -38.81 27.13
C SER A 209 31.83 -39.08 28.01
N ALA A 210 32.98 -39.35 27.39
CA ALA A 210 34.28 -39.53 28.04
C ALA A 210 35.25 -38.32 27.97
N ILE A 211 34.92 -37.20 27.31
CA ILE A 211 35.74 -35.97 27.40
C ILE A 211 35.09 -35.04 28.41
N GLY A 212 35.72 -34.89 29.59
CA GLY A 212 35.29 -33.91 30.58
C GLY A 212 35.39 -32.51 29.98
N PHE A 213 34.30 -31.74 30.06
CA PHE A 213 34.29 -30.33 29.67
C PHE A 213 35.45 -29.59 30.35
N GLN A 214 36.20 -28.81 29.57
CA GLN A 214 37.26 -27.98 30.16
C GLN A 214 36.63 -26.88 31.01
N GLN A 215 35.51 -26.26 30.60
CA GLN A 215 34.84 -25.16 31.32
C GLN A 215 33.32 -25.06 31.04
N SER A 216 32.58 -24.37 31.93
CA SER A 216 31.16 -24.03 31.74
C SER A 216 30.96 -22.52 31.75
N ILE A 217 30.06 -22.00 30.92
CA ILE A 217 29.67 -20.58 30.89
C ILE A 217 28.20 -20.43 31.29
N GLN A 218 27.90 -19.46 32.16
CA GLN A 218 26.52 -19.11 32.49
C GLN A 218 25.97 -18.19 31.41
N ALA A 219 24.66 -18.25 31.13
CA ALA A 219 24.00 -17.21 30.36
C ALA A 219 24.29 -15.84 30.98
N LEU A 220 24.51 -14.83 30.13
CA LEU A 220 24.75 -13.44 30.53
C LEU A 220 26.11 -13.22 31.20
N SER A 221 27.12 -13.98 30.79
CA SER A 221 28.47 -13.88 31.34
C SER A 221 29.55 -13.79 30.28
N THR A 222 30.69 -13.22 30.66
CA THR A 222 31.91 -13.15 29.84
C THR A 222 32.97 -14.05 30.44
N VAL A 223 33.67 -14.79 29.58
CA VAL A 223 34.83 -15.61 29.89
C VAL A 223 35.99 -15.21 29.00
N SER A 224 37.20 -15.19 29.54
CA SER A 224 38.44 -15.05 28.76
C SER A 224 39.15 -16.39 28.70
N GLY A 225 39.63 -16.75 27.51
CA GLY A 225 40.34 -18.00 27.26
C GLY A 225 41.49 -17.81 26.26
N SER A 226 42.18 -18.90 25.91
CA SER A 226 43.21 -18.91 24.87
C SER A 226 43.18 -20.24 24.13
N LEU A 227 43.11 -20.19 22.81
CA LEU A 227 43.35 -21.35 21.95
C LEU A 227 44.86 -21.61 21.87
N SER A 228 45.27 -22.85 22.02
CA SER A 228 46.65 -23.33 22.05
C SER A 228 46.79 -24.66 21.28
N ASP A 229 48.02 -25.03 20.96
CA ASP A 229 48.33 -26.30 20.28
C ASP A 229 48.14 -27.56 21.15
N SER A 230 47.85 -27.37 22.44
CA SER A 230 47.51 -28.43 23.37
C SER A 230 46.01 -28.70 23.47
N ASP A 231 45.17 -27.83 22.90
CA ASP A 231 43.72 -27.98 22.92
C ASP A 231 43.23 -29.02 21.91
N THR A 232 42.02 -29.51 22.11
CA THR A 232 41.46 -30.58 21.28
C THR A 232 41.27 -30.09 19.84
N LEU A 233 41.52 -30.96 18.86
CA LEU A 233 41.23 -30.64 17.46
C LEU A 233 39.72 -30.53 17.23
N ASN A 234 39.33 -29.54 16.43
CA ASN A 234 37.95 -29.36 16.04
C ASN A 234 37.49 -30.51 15.11
N PRO A 235 36.43 -31.26 15.45
CA PRO A 235 35.96 -32.40 14.65
C PRO A 235 35.30 -31.98 13.32
N LEU A 236 34.91 -30.71 13.18
CA LEU A 236 34.29 -30.16 11.98
C LEU A 236 35.22 -29.22 11.20
N ARG A 237 36.32 -28.75 11.83
CA ARG A 237 37.36 -27.92 11.19
C ARG A 237 38.74 -28.57 11.32
N PHE A 238 39.07 -29.42 10.35
CA PHE A 238 40.31 -30.19 10.34
C PHE A 238 41.56 -29.29 10.39
N GLY A 239 42.35 -29.45 11.45
CA GLY A 239 43.60 -28.71 11.66
C GLY A 239 43.47 -27.49 12.59
N SER A 240 42.25 -27.10 13.00
CA SER A 240 42.04 -26.05 14.00
C SER A 240 41.87 -26.64 15.40
N TYR A 241 42.33 -25.90 16.41
CA TYR A 241 42.12 -26.23 17.82
C TYR A 241 40.78 -25.69 18.31
N ALA A 242 40.20 -26.31 19.33
CA ALA A 242 38.89 -25.96 19.84
C ALA A 242 38.83 -26.01 21.37
N ASP A 243 38.21 -24.98 21.93
CA ASP A 243 37.75 -24.92 23.31
C ASP A 243 36.22 -25.05 23.36
N ASP A 244 35.74 -25.93 24.23
CA ASP A 244 34.32 -26.23 24.39
C ASP A 244 33.78 -25.73 25.75
N TYR A 245 32.73 -24.91 25.70
CA TYR A 245 32.02 -24.38 26.86
C TYR A 245 30.60 -24.94 26.94
N LEU A 246 30.24 -25.58 28.05
CA LEU A 246 28.85 -25.94 28.31
C LEU A 246 28.05 -24.69 28.68
N LEU A 247 26.98 -24.38 27.92
CA LEU A 247 26.13 -23.22 28.15
C LEU A 247 25.01 -23.56 29.15
N ASN A 248 25.09 -22.96 30.34
CA ASN A 248 24.16 -23.19 31.45
C ASN A 248 23.28 -21.95 31.72
N GLY A 249 22.18 -22.14 32.44
CA GLY A 249 21.31 -21.03 32.85
C GLY A 249 20.36 -20.51 31.77
N ILE A 250 20.12 -21.31 30.73
CA ILE A 250 19.18 -21.00 29.64
C ILE A 250 17.88 -21.81 29.79
N THR A 251 16.74 -21.19 29.52
CA THR A 251 15.41 -21.83 29.54
C THR A 251 14.85 -22.00 28.13
N ALA A 252 14.02 -23.02 27.89
CA ALA A 252 13.41 -23.21 26.57
C ALA A 252 12.57 -21.97 26.17
N GLY A 253 12.79 -21.47 24.96
CA GLY A 253 12.23 -20.22 24.44
C GLY A 253 13.08 -18.97 24.72
N GLN A 254 14.15 -19.06 25.51
CA GLN A 254 15.06 -17.95 25.76
C GLN A 254 16.00 -17.74 24.57
N SER A 255 16.08 -16.49 24.09
CA SER A 255 17.04 -16.11 23.05
C SER A 255 18.37 -15.67 23.67
N VAL A 256 19.47 -16.18 23.12
CA VAL A 256 20.84 -15.95 23.62
C VAL A 256 21.74 -15.56 22.46
N GLN A 257 22.53 -14.51 22.65
CA GLN A 257 23.58 -14.07 21.73
C GLN A 257 24.94 -14.43 22.33
N ILE A 258 25.85 -14.83 21.47
CA ILE A 258 27.19 -15.27 21.80
C ILE A 258 28.15 -14.47 20.93
N ASN A 259 29.05 -13.72 21.57
CA ASN A 259 30.07 -12.90 20.92
C ASN A 259 31.44 -13.50 21.22
N LEU A 260 32.21 -13.82 20.18
CA LEU A 260 33.58 -14.29 20.28
C LEU A 260 34.51 -13.24 19.67
N ASN A 261 35.37 -12.66 20.50
CA ASN A 261 36.33 -11.66 20.05
C ASN A 261 37.77 -12.14 20.27
N SER A 262 38.64 -11.94 19.27
CA SER A 262 40.09 -12.13 19.38
C SER A 262 40.84 -11.12 18.54
N SER A 263 41.94 -10.59 19.08
CA SER A 263 42.92 -9.81 18.31
C SER A 263 44.04 -10.68 17.74
N ASP A 264 44.14 -11.95 18.18
CA ASP A 264 45.28 -12.82 17.93
C ASP A 264 45.01 -13.77 16.75
N PHE A 265 43.75 -14.07 16.45
CA PHE A 265 43.34 -14.92 15.33
C PHE A 265 41.97 -14.49 14.77
N ASP A 266 41.71 -14.90 13.53
CA ASP A 266 40.40 -14.77 12.89
C ASP A 266 39.45 -15.81 13.49
N THR A 267 38.38 -15.35 14.14
CA THR A 267 37.56 -16.20 15.01
C THR A 267 36.59 -17.08 14.22
N TYR A 268 36.21 -18.22 14.79
CA TYR A 268 35.16 -19.07 14.25
C TYR A 268 34.38 -19.70 15.42
N LEU A 269 33.10 -19.37 15.51
CA LEU A 269 32.22 -19.74 16.62
C LEU A 269 31.20 -20.78 16.17
N GLN A 270 31.04 -21.86 16.93
CA GLN A 270 30.05 -22.91 16.64
C GLN A 270 29.12 -23.12 17.85
N LEU A 271 27.83 -23.20 17.59
CA LEU A 271 26.83 -23.70 18.53
C LEU A 271 26.59 -25.17 18.23
N VAL A 272 26.76 -26.03 19.24
CA VAL A 272 26.74 -27.48 19.06
C VAL A 272 25.72 -28.10 20.01
N ASN A 273 24.92 -29.04 19.51
CA ASN A 273 24.07 -29.87 20.35
C ASN A 273 24.98 -30.74 21.22
N ASN A 274 24.89 -30.54 22.53
CA ASN A 274 25.81 -31.20 23.44
C ASN A 274 25.64 -32.72 23.48
N ALA A 275 24.42 -33.22 23.25
CA ALA A 275 24.11 -34.65 23.30
C ALA A 275 24.50 -35.40 22.01
N THR A 276 24.33 -34.77 20.85
CA THR A 276 24.57 -35.42 19.54
C THR A 276 25.90 -35.02 18.91
N GLY A 277 26.53 -33.94 19.40
CA GLY A 277 27.73 -33.35 18.82
C GLY A 277 27.51 -32.65 17.48
N GLU A 278 26.26 -32.54 17.04
CA GLU A 278 25.84 -31.88 15.80
C GLU A 278 26.02 -30.36 15.92
N GLU A 279 26.64 -29.73 14.93
CA GLU A 279 26.67 -28.28 14.82
C GLU A 279 25.27 -27.78 14.44
N ILE A 280 24.71 -26.97 15.33
CA ILE A 280 23.39 -26.33 15.17
C ILE A 280 23.56 -25.08 14.28
N SER A 281 24.60 -24.29 14.53
CA SER A 281 24.93 -23.10 13.75
C SER A 281 26.39 -22.70 13.95
N PHE A 282 26.92 -21.90 13.03
CA PHE A 282 28.25 -21.31 13.16
C PHE A 282 28.28 -19.88 12.60
N ASN A 283 29.28 -19.10 13.00
CA ASN A 283 29.63 -17.85 12.36
C ASN A 283 31.15 -17.61 12.49
N ASP A 284 31.78 -17.03 11.48
CA ASP A 284 33.20 -16.64 11.44
C ASP A 284 33.41 -15.12 11.47
N ASP A 285 32.59 -14.34 10.77
CA ASP A 285 32.69 -12.88 10.76
C ASP A 285 31.40 -12.16 11.20
N ALA A 286 31.56 -11.00 11.83
CA ALA A 286 30.45 -10.19 12.31
C ALA A 286 30.82 -8.72 12.29
N ASN A 287 29.84 -7.88 11.96
CA ASN A 287 29.94 -6.41 11.99
C ASN A 287 31.14 -5.87 11.20
N SER A 288 31.45 -6.46 10.03
CA SER A 288 32.63 -6.14 9.20
C SER A 288 33.97 -6.30 9.92
N SER A 289 34.05 -7.19 10.90
CA SER A 289 35.25 -7.54 11.65
C SER A 289 35.52 -9.05 11.58
N LEU A 290 36.75 -9.46 11.93
CA LEU A 290 37.15 -10.88 12.03
C LEU A 290 36.67 -11.57 13.33
N ASN A 291 35.74 -10.93 14.05
CA ASN A 291 35.13 -11.48 15.26
C ASN A 291 33.80 -12.17 14.90
N SER A 292 33.42 -13.22 15.62
CA SER A 292 32.22 -14.01 15.33
C SER A 292 31.08 -13.69 16.29
N GLU A 293 29.84 -13.74 15.79
CA GLU A 293 28.62 -13.55 16.59
C GLU A 293 27.54 -14.58 16.21
N LEU A 294 26.92 -15.22 17.20
CA LEU A 294 25.79 -16.15 16.99
C LEU A 294 24.60 -15.79 17.88
N SER A 295 23.39 -15.87 17.33
CA SER A 295 22.15 -15.77 18.10
C SER A 295 21.28 -17.01 17.90
N PHE A 296 20.71 -17.55 18.98
CA PHE A 296 19.80 -18.69 18.92
C PHE A 296 18.69 -18.61 19.97
N THR A 297 17.58 -19.34 19.74
CA THR A 297 16.53 -19.54 20.74
C THR A 297 16.63 -20.96 21.28
N ALA A 298 16.73 -21.11 22.60
CA ALA A 298 16.90 -22.41 23.23
C ALA A 298 15.65 -23.29 23.04
N GLU A 299 15.85 -24.51 22.54
CA GLU A 299 14.79 -25.48 22.30
C GLU A 299 14.57 -26.39 23.52
N ALA A 300 13.34 -26.84 23.69
CA ALA A 300 13.00 -27.74 24.79
C ALA A 300 13.74 -29.09 24.63
N GLY A 301 14.52 -29.45 25.66
CA GLY A 301 15.22 -30.74 25.70
C GLY A 301 16.60 -30.74 25.02
N ILE A 302 17.06 -29.62 24.46
CA ILE A 302 18.41 -29.49 23.92
C ILE A 302 19.32 -28.81 24.96
N THR A 303 20.47 -29.41 25.20
CA THR A 303 21.58 -28.79 25.95
C THR A 303 22.64 -28.31 24.97
N TYR A 304 23.15 -27.11 25.16
CA TYR A 304 24.00 -26.43 24.17
C TYR A 304 25.45 -26.36 24.62
N ARG A 305 26.36 -26.54 23.66
CA ARG A 305 27.80 -26.34 23.80
C ARG A 305 28.24 -25.25 22.85
N VAL A 306 29.01 -24.29 23.35
CA VAL A 306 29.62 -23.23 22.57
C VAL A 306 31.07 -23.61 22.31
N ARG A 307 31.43 -23.76 21.04
CA ARG A 307 32.78 -24.13 20.63
C ARG A 307 33.48 -22.92 20.01
N VAL A 308 34.59 -22.55 20.63
CA VAL A 308 35.51 -21.52 20.15
C VAL A 308 36.60 -22.19 19.34
N THR A 309 36.81 -21.75 18.11
CA THR A 309 37.88 -22.22 17.22
C THR A 309 38.36 -21.05 16.37
N SER A 310 39.44 -21.25 15.61
CA SER A 310 39.95 -20.28 14.63
C SER A 310 39.47 -20.62 13.21
N TYR A 311 39.33 -19.59 12.37
CA TYR A 311 39.07 -19.74 10.94
C TYR A 311 40.26 -20.40 10.24
N GLY A 312 41.48 -19.91 10.48
CA GLY A 312 42.72 -20.51 9.97
C GLY A 312 43.12 -21.79 10.70
N ALA A 313 43.71 -22.74 9.96
CA ALA A 313 44.23 -23.97 10.56
C ALA A 313 45.46 -23.68 11.43
N ALA A 314 45.51 -24.28 12.62
CA ALA A 314 46.56 -24.12 13.63
C ALA A 314 46.75 -22.71 14.22
N ASP A 315 45.85 -21.76 13.96
CA ASP A 315 45.88 -20.44 14.60
C ASP A 315 45.53 -20.54 16.09
N THR A 316 46.30 -19.85 16.92
CA THR A 316 46.25 -19.86 18.39
C THR A 316 46.31 -18.45 18.94
N GLY A 317 45.71 -18.20 20.10
CA GLY A 317 45.76 -16.88 20.73
C GLY A 317 44.67 -16.68 21.77
N ASN A 318 44.68 -15.51 22.43
CA ASN A 318 43.70 -15.19 23.45
C ASN A 318 42.37 -14.76 22.83
N TYR A 319 41.27 -15.03 23.54
CA TYR A 319 39.94 -14.59 23.14
C TYR A 319 39.08 -14.24 24.34
N THR A 320 38.01 -13.49 24.07
CA THR A 320 36.91 -13.27 25.01
C THR A 320 35.61 -13.81 24.41
N LEU A 321 34.92 -14.66 25.16
CA LEU A 321 33.62 -15.21 24.84
C LEU A 321 32.58 -14.57 25.76
N THR A 322 31.62 -13.84 25.21
CA THR A 322 30.52 -13.23 25.96
C THR A 322 29.20 -13.84 25.55
N THR A 323 28.37 -14.19 26.52
CA THR A 323 26.98 -14.55 26.31
C THR A 323 26.13 -13.40 26.84
N SER A 324 25.18 -12.93 26.05
CA SER A 324 24.22 -11.88 26.38
C SER A 324 22.82 -12.39 26.06
N PRO A 325 21.74 -11.75 26.54
CA PRO A 325 20.43 -12.04 25.98
C PRO A 325 20.52 -11.67 24.50
N ALA A 326 20.13 -12.57 23.60
CA ALA A 326 19.91 -12.09 22.23
C ALA A 326 18.78 -11.08 22.29
N SER A 327 18.88 -10.02 21.49
CA SER A 327 17.88 -8.97 21.40
C SER A 327 16.49 -9.58 21.45
N GLN A 328 15.72 -9.20 22.47
CA GLN A 328 14.47 -9.87 22.81
C GLN A 328 13.50 -9.76 21.63
N SER A 329 12.80 -10.81 21.23
CA SER A 329 11.85 -10.67 20.11
C SER A 329 10.60 -9.91 20.55
N ILE A 330 10.19 -8.93 19.74
CA ILE A 330 8.89 -8.28 19.83
C ILE A 330 8.14 -8.45 18.50
N GLY A 331 6.85 -8.79 18.57
CA GLY A 331 6.01 -8.96 17.38
C GLY A 331 5.67 -7.61 16.73
N ALA A 332 5.14 -7.60 15.51
CA ALA A 332 4.64 -6.40 14.84
C ALA A 332 3.42 -5.73 15.54
N SER A 333 2.79 -6.45 16.46
CA SER A 333 1.72 -5.97 17.33
C SER A 333 1.90 -6.60 18.72
N ALA A 334 2.67 -5.95 19.58
CA ALA A 334 3.00 -6.46 20.91
C ALA A 334 3.38 -5.32 21.87
N GLU A 335 3.18 -5.58 23.16
CA GLU A 335 3.67 -4.77 24.27
C GLU A 335 4.70 -5.58 25.07
N ARG A 336 5.77 -4.90 25.50
CA ARG A 336 6.83 -5.43 26.37
C ARG A 336 7.14 -4.41 27.45
N THR A 337 7.35 -4.87 28.66
CA THR A 337 7.93 -4.06 29.74
C THR A 337 9.39 -4.46 29.95
N GLY A 338 10.24 -3.50 30.27
CA GLY A 338 11.66 -3.68 30.52
C GLY A 338 12.20 -2.68 31.54
N SER A 339 13.49 -2.78 31.85
CA SER A 339 14.15 -1.82 32.73
C SER A 339 15.60 -1.62 32.33
N LEU A 340 16.01 -0.37 32.14
CA LEU A 340 17.43 -0.03 32.00
C LEU A 340 18.09 -0.07 33.38
N SER A 341 19.22 -0.77 33.46
CA SER A 341 19.99 -1.01 34.67
C SER A 341 21.48 -0.72 34.44
N ASN A 342 22.23 -0.53 35.53
CA ASN A 342 23.68 -0.30 35.45
C ASN A 342 24.49 -1.56 35.11
N THR A 343 23.84 -2.71 34.97
CA THR A 343 24.46 -3.96 34.51
C THR A 343 24.24 -4.20 33.02
N ASP A 344 23.44 -3.36 32.36
CA ASP A 344 23.16 -3.51 30.93
C ASP A 344 24.36 -3.02 30.10
N SER A 345 24.37 -3.43 28.83
CA SER A 345 25.44 -3.05 27.92
C SER A 345 25.41 -1.55 27.59
N ASN A 346 26.58 -0.97 27.33
CA ASN A 346 26.66 0.42 26.90
C ASN A 346 26.22 0.56 25.44
N ASN A 347 25.38 1.57 25.17
CA ASN A 347 24.90 1.88 23.84
C ASN A 347 26.09 2.21 22.92
N PRO A 348 26.28 1.46 21.82
CA PRO A 348 27.43 1.62 20.93
C PRO A 348 27.38 2.93 20.13
N LEU A 349 26.20 3.55 19.99
CA LEU A 349 25.99 4.81 19.26
C LEU A 349 25.97 6.02 20.19
N LEU A 350 25.62 5.83 21.48
CA LEU A 350 25.49 6.90 22.45
C LEU A 350 26.33 6.60 23.71
N THR A 351 27.51 7.20 23.79
CA THR A 351 28.46 6.94 24.88
C THR A 351 27.85 7.19 26.27
N GLY A 352 28.02 6.22 27.18
CA GLY A 352 27.63 6.31 28.59
C GLY A 352 26.15 6.07 28.90
N ARG A 353 25.38 5.52 27.96
CA ARG A 353 23.98 5.14 28.17
C ARG A 353 23.83 3.63 28.11
N PHE A 354 22.87 3.11 28.85
CA PHE A 354 22.50 1.70 28.85
C PHE A 354 21.40 1.47 27.81
N PHE A 355 21.34 0.26 27.23
CA PHE A 355 20.31 -0.05 26.25
C PHE A 355 19.82 -1.50 26.34
N ASP A 356 18.59 -1.69 25.90
CA ASP A 356 18.01 -3.00 25.60
C ASP A 356 17.58 -3.03 24.13
N ASP A 357 17.91 -4.11 23.42
CA ASP A 357 17.50 -4.32 22.04
C ASP A 357 16.36 -5.33 21.93
N TYR A 358 15.41 -5.03 21.06
CA TYR A 358 14.31 -5.90 20.69
C TYR A 358 14.29 -6.18 19.19
N ARG A 359 14.39 -7.45 18.77
CA ARG A 359 14.26 -7.81 17.36
C ARG A 359 12.80 -7.80 16.94
N LEU A 360 12.47 -6.99 15.94
CA LEU A 360 11.12 -6.97 15.38
C LEU A 360 10.86 -8.24 14.57
N THR A 361 9.74 -8.90 14.84
CA THR A 361 9.33 -10.16 14.21
C THR A 361 7.88 -10.11 13.76
N GLY A 362 7.54 -10.89 12.73
CA GLY A 362 6.16 -10.98 12.24
C GLY A 362 5.65 -9.77 11.45
N ALA A 363 6.51 -8.82 11.10
CA ALA A 363 6.16 -7.69 10.25
C ALA A 363 6.36 -8.04 8.76
N THR A 364 5.44 -7.62 7.89
CA THR A 364 5.51 -7.91 6.44
C THR A 364 6.13 -6.75 5.67
N VAL A 365 6.86 -7.04 4.58
CA VAL A 365 7.42 -6.00 3.70
C VAL A 365 6.32 -5.04 3.22
N GLY A 366 6.56 -3.73 3.34
CA GLY A 366 5.59 -2.68 3.02
C GLY A 366 4.61 -2.34 4.15
N GLN A 367 4.60 -3.10 5.26
CA GLN A 367 3.81 -2.75 6.44
C GLN A 367 4.41 -1.54 7.14
N GLU A 368 3.57 -0.60 7.55
CA GLU A 368 3.97 0.52 8.40
C GLU A 368 3.75 0.16 9.88
N ILE A 369 4.81 0.30 10.67
CA ILE A 369 4.85 -0.05 12.09
C ILE A 369 5.09 1.22 12.90
N ARG A 370 4.26 1.42 13.93
CA ARG A 370 4.46 2.41 14.99
C ARG A 370 5.09 1.73 16.20
N ILE A 371 6.05 2.42 16.80
CA ILE A 371 6.77 2.01 18.01
C ILE A 371 6.61 3.15 19.02
N ASP A 372 6.07 2.85 20.20
CA ASP A 372 5.98 3.80 21.31
C ASP A 372 6.86 3.32 22.47
N LEU A 373 7.68 4.21 23.02
CA LEU A 373 8.51 3.96 24.20
C LEU A 373 8.08 4.90 25.33
N GLU A 374 7.45 4.33 26.36
CA GLU A 374 7.03 5.06 27.55
C GLU A 374 7.96 4.74 28.72
N SER A 375 8.40 5.73 29.49
CA SER A 375 9.27 5.45 30.64
C SER A 375 9.16 6.46 31.78
N SER A 376 9.65 6.10 32.97
CA SER A 376 9.73 7.03 34.11
C SER A 376 10.94 7.98 34.04
N PHE A 377 11.76 7.86 33.01
CA PHE A 377 12.93 8.68 32.73
C PHE A 377 12.80 9.30 31.33
N ASP A 378 13.67 10.26 31.04
CA ASP A 378 13.78 10.87 29.71
C ASP A 378 14.40 9.85 28.74
N ASN A 379 13.57 9.31 27.84
CA ASN A 379 13.89 8.13 27.05
C ASN A 379 14.35 8.49 25.63
N TYR A 380 14.96 7.52 24.95
CA TYR A 380 15.49 7.70 23.61
C TYR A 380 15.35 6.37 22.87
N LEU A 381 14.63 6.39 21.76
CA LEU A 381 14.30 5.23 20.95
C LEU A 381 15.14 5.22 19.68
N GLN A 382 15.75 4.09 19.36
CA GLN A 382 16.54 3.90 18.15
C GLN A 382 16.02 2.70 17.33
N LEU A 383 15.80 2.91 16.04
CA LEU A 383 15.60 1.82 15.07
C LEU A 383 16.93 1.55 14.38
N VAL A 384 17.43 0.31 14.48
CA VAL A 384 18.77 -0.08 14.03
C VAL A 384 18.66 -1.25 13.05
N ASN A 385 19.50 -1.26 12.01
CA ASN A 385 19.67 -2.41 11.14
C ASN A 385 20.45 -3.49 11.91
N ALA A 386 19.83 -4.65 12.15
CA ALA A 386 20.42 -5.73 12.93
C ALA A 386 21.68 -6.33 12.28
N ASP A 387 21.76 -6.29 10.94
CA ASP A 387 22.83 -6.94 10.19
C ASP A 387 24.08 -6.05 10.08
N THR A 388 23.91 -4.72 10.13
CA THR A 388 25.02 -3.75 9.97
C THR A 388 25.31 -2.93 11.22
N GLY A 389 24.43 -2.94 12.22
CA GLY A 389 24.48 -2.07 13.39
C GLY A 389 24.20 -0.59 13.09
N GLN A 390 23.82 -0.25 11.86
CA GLN A 390 23.58 1.13 11.44
C GLN A 390 22.27 1.66 12.01
N LEU A 391 22.29 2.89 12.54
CA LEU A 391 21.09 3.62 12.93
C LEU A 391 20.25 3.96 11.69
N ILE A 392 18.99 3.56 11.70
CA ILE A 392 18.00 3.83 10.65
C ILE A 392 17.21 5.10 10.99
N ALA A 393 16.64 5.14 12.19
CA ALA A 393 15.84 6.26 12.69
C ALA A 393 15.98 6.34 14.22
N PHE A 394 15.68 7.50 14.79
CA PHE A 394 15.62 7.68 16.23
C PHE A 394 14.59 8.76 16.58
N ASP A 395 14.10 8.71 17.81
CA ASP A 395 13.28 9.75 18.41
C ASP A 395 13.55 9.79 19.91
N ASP A 396 13.44 10.97 20.53
CA ASP A 396 13.64 11.18 21.97
C ASP A 396 12.43 11.81 22.65
N ASP A 397 11.80 12.80 22.02
CA ASP A 397 10.64 13.48 22.57
C ASP A 397 9.50 13.58 21.56
N THR A 398 8.33 13.03 21.91
CA THR A 398 7.09 13.26 21.14
C THR A 398 6.61 14.71 21.21
N SER A 399 7.06 15.51 22.19
CA SER A 399 6.88 16.97 22.24
C SER A 399 7.76 17.65 23.29
N GLU A 400 7.80 19.00 23.32
CA GLU A 400 8.51 19.79 24.34
C GLU A 400 8.10 19.50 25.81
N VAL A 401 6.96 18.82 26.04
CA VAL A 401 6.44 18.50 27.38
C VAL A 401 6.34 16.99 27.66
N ASN A 402 6.56 16.13 26.67
CA ASN A 402 6.44 14.67 26.78
C ASN A 402 7.74 14.01 26.33
N THR A 403 8.50 13.50 27.31
CA THR A 403 9.80 12.86 27.10
C THR A 403 9.70 11.37 26.73
N ASN A 404 8.57 10.99 26.13
CA ASN A 404 8.38 9.65 25.58
C ASN A 404 8.62 9.70 24.07
N ALA A 405 9.36 8.73 23.56
CA ALA A 405 9.72 8.64 22.14
C ALA A 405 8.74 7.78 21.33
N GLN A 406 8.59 8.12 20.05
CA GLN A 406 7.78 7.40 19.07
C GLN A 406 8.48 7.32 17.70
N LEU A 407 8.42 6.15 17.06
CA LEU A 407 8.91 5.97 15.70
C LEU A 407 7.87 5.29 14.81
N ILE A 408 7.69 5.83 13.60
CA ILE A 408 6.90 5.21 12.53
C ILE A 408 7.84 4.87 11.38
N PHE A 409 7.78 3.63 10.88
CA PHE A 409 8.57 3.22 9.73
C PHE A 409 7.89 2.16 8.86
N THR A 410 8.24 2.14 7.58
CA THR A 410 7.82 1.09 6.65
C THR A 410 8.85 -0.02 6.57
N VAL A 411 8.42 -1.28 6.71
CA VAL A 411 9.28 -2.46 6.64
C VAL A 411 9.86 -2.63 5.23
N ALA A 412 11.18 -2.51 5.10
CA ALA A 412 11.90 -2.70 3.85
C ALA A 412 12.23 -4.19 3.61
N ALA A 413 12.27 -4.58 2.33
CA ALA A 413 12.66 -5.93 1.94
C ALA A 413 14.14 -6.20 2.31
N GLY A 414 14.39 -7.33 2.96
CA GLY A 414 15.75 -7.79 3.29
C GLY A 414 16.42 -7.08 4.45
N THR A 415 15.71 -6.21 5.18
CA THR A 415 16.25 -5.53 6.38
C THR A 415 15.78 -6.22 7.64
N ASN A 416 16.72 -6.58 8.51
CA ASN A 416 16.43 -7.01 9.88
C ASN A 416 16.42 -5.80 10.82
N TYR A 417 15.36 -5.63 11.62
CA TYR A 417 15.19 -4.46 12.49
C TYR A 417 15.42 -4.81 13.97
N LEU A 418 16.24 -4.00 14.64
CA LEU A 418 16.34 -3.91 16.09
C LEU A 418 15.70 -2.61 16.57
N ILE A 419 14.83 -2.72 17.57
CA ILE A 419 14.23 -1.62 18.30
C ILE A 419 14.99 -1.49 19.60
N ARG A 420 15.74 -0.40 19.74
CA ARG A 420 16.64 -0.16 20.87
C ARG A 420 16.03 0.87 21.81
N ALA A 421 15.69 0.43 23.02
CA ALA A 421 15.30 1.31 24.12
C ALA A 421 16.55 1.76 24.87
N THR A 422 16.75 3.08 25.01
CA THR A 422 17.88 3.69 25.73
C THR A 422 17.38 4.97 26.43
N SER A 423 18.24 5.61 27.22
CA SER A 423 17.94 6.89 27.87
C SER A 423 18.49 8.09 27.07
N PHE A 424 17.80 9.23 27.10
CA PHE A 424 18.34 10.49 26.55
C PHE A 424 19.52 10.97 27.40
N THR A 425 19.44 10.85 28.72
CA THR A 425 20.50 11.25 29.66
C THR A 425 21.51 10.14 29.95
N VAL A 426 22.79 10.51 30.11
CA VAL A 426 23.90 9.59 30.44
C VAL A 426 23.64 8.88 31.77
N GLY A 427 23.74 7.55 31.76
CA GLY A 427 23.65 6.71 32.96
C GLY A 427 22.26 6.63 33.61
N ALA A 428 21.21 7.13 32.98
CA ALA A 428 19.86 7.01 33.50
C ALA A 428 19.35 5.55 33.41
N THR A 429 18.61 5.15 34.44
CA THR A 429 18.09 3.79 34.65
C THR A 429 16.65 3.89 35.11
N GLY A 430 15.82 2.90 34.78
CA GLY A 430 14.42 2.88 35.19
C GLY A 430 13.60 1.93 34.34
N ASN A 431 12.31 1.79 34.68
CA ASN A 431 11.40 0.93 33.95
C ASN A 431 10.85 1.65 32.72
N TYR A 432 10.60 0.90 31.66
CA TYR A 432 9.95 1.37 30.44
C TYR A 432 8.95 0.34 29.92
N THR A 433 8.02 0.81 29.09
CA THR A 433 7.08 0.01 28.31
C THR A 433 7.31 0.30 26.84
N LEU A 434 7.64 -0.73 26.07
CA LEU A 434 7.81 -0.69 24.62
C LEU A 434 6.58 -1.31 23.95
N ARG A 435 5.95 -0.57 23.05
CA ARG A 435 4.80 -1.01 22.26
C ARG A 435 5.16 -0.96 20.79
N THR A 436 4.72 -1.98 20.08
CA THR A 436 4.81 -2.09 18.62
C THR A 436 3.41 -2.40 18.12
N ARG A 437 2.94 -1.67 17.11
CA ARG A 437 1.62 -1.86 16.51
C ARG A 437 1.69 -1.54 15.02
N PRO A 438 0.77 -2.07 14.20
CA PRO A 438 0.51 -1.46 12.90
C PRO A 438 0.26 0.04 13.11
N ASN A 439 0.74 0.90 12.20
CA ASN A 439 0.55 2.35 12.34
C ASN A 439 -0.94 2.77 12.36
N ILE A 440 -1.82 1.89 11.88
CA ILE A 440 -3.27 2.07 11.82
C ILE A 440 -3.93 0.88 12.54
N ASP A 441 -4.71 1.15 13.59
CA ASP A 441 -5.44 0.12 14.34
C ASP A 441 -6.60 -0.46 13.50
N ALA A 442 -7.07 -1.67 13.78
CA ALA A 442 -8.17 -2.28 13.01
C ALA A 442 -9.48 -2.33 13.81
N ILE A 443 -10.59 -2.01 13.15
CA ILE A 443 -11.96 -2.17 13.69
C ILE A 443 -12.78 -3.05 12.75
N ALA A 444 -13.45 -4.08 13.28
CA ALA A 444 -14.31 -4.95 12.49
C ALA A 444 -15.76 -4.45 12.52
N VAL A 445 -16.57 -4.72 11.48
CA VAL A 445 -18.00 -4.37 11.48
C VAL A 445 -18.72 -4.96 12.71
N ASN A 446 -19.58 -4.18 13.36
CA ASN A 446 -20.25 -4.50 14.63
C ASN A 446 -19.31 -4.48 15.85
N GLN A 447 -18.34 -3.56 15.84
CA GLN A 447 -17.47 -3.28 16.98
C GLN A 447 -17.53 -1.80 17.36
N SER A 448 -17.13 -1.51 18.59
CA SER A 448 -16.95 -0.16 19.09
C SER A 448 -15.56 -0.04 19.71
N ILE A 449 -14.89 1.07 19.47
CA ILE A 449 -13.62 1.44 20.06
C ILE A 449 -13.79 2.79 20.75
N THR A 450 -13.30 2.90 21.97
CA THR A 450 -13.19 4.18 22.68
C THR A 450 -11.71 4.56 22.72
N SER A 451 -11.40 5.76 22.23
CA SER A 451 -10.05 6.34 22.22
C SER A 451 -10.12 7.83 22.57
N SER A 452 -9.03 8.57 22.37
CA SER A 452 -9.02 10.02 22.53
C SER A 452 -8.12 10.67 21.50
N LEU A 453 -8.61 11.72 20.84
CA LEU A 453 -7.77 12.63 20.07
C LEU A 453 -6.94 13.46 21.03
N ASP A 454 -5.63 13.46 20.86
CA ASP A 454 -4.71 14.29 21.62
C ASP A 454 -3.74 15.07 20.72
N VAL A 455 -2.91 15.92 21.35
CA VAL A 455 -2.01 16.82 20.62
C VAL A 455 -0.81 16.11 19.98
N PHE A 456 -0.60 14.84 20.30
CA PHE A 456 0.47 13.99 19.78
C PHE A 456 0.00 13.11 18.61
N ASP A 457 -1.32 13.05 18.37
CA ASP A 457 -1.86 12.36 17.22
C ASP A 457 -1.42 13.02 15.90
N PRO A 458 -1.27 12.22 14.82
CA PRO A 458 -0.92 12.74 13.51
C PRO A 458 -1.84 13.88 13.08
N SER A 459 -1.26 14.93 12.49
CA SER A 459 -2.05 15.98 11.86
C SER A 459 -2.89 15.39 10.73
N ASN A 460 -4.16 15.76 10.66
CA ASN A 460 -5.03 15.34 9.59
C ASN A 460 -4.52 15.91 8.25
N SER A 461 -4.03 15.03 7.37
CA SER A 461 -3.46 15.41 6.07
C SER A 461 -4.45 16.13 5.14
N LEU A 462 -5.75 16.03 5.42
CA LEU A 462 -6.83 16.64 4.65
C LEU A 462 -7.42 17.87 5.35
N ARG A 463 -7.09 18.11 6.63
CA ARG A 463 -7.55 19.26 7.43
C ARG A 463 -6.39 19.83 8.25
N SER A 464 -5.83 20.93 7.74
CA SER A 464 -4.70 21.61 8.41
C SER A 464 -5.08 22.06 9.82
N GLY A 465 -4.34 21.58 10.83
CA GLY A 465 -4.47 21.98 12.23
C GLY A 465 -5.35 21.08 13.12
N SER A 466 -6.11 20.14 12.56
CA SER A 466 -6.81 19.11 13.35
C SER A 466 -5.95 17.85 13.50
N TYR A 467 -6.10 17.14 14.62
CA TYR A 467 -5.49 15.84 14.88
C TYR A 467 -6.36 14.71 14.32
N ALA A 468 -5.77 13.56 14.01
CA ALA A 468 -6.49 12.43 13.44
C ALA A 468 -5.96 11.08 13.93
N GLU A 469 -6.88 10.17 14.25
CA GLU A 469 -6.60 8.75 14.46
C GLU A 469 -7.25 7.92 13.34
N ASP A 470 -6.46 7.03 12.72
CA ASP A 470 -6.88 6.18 11.61
C ASP A 470 -7.17 4.75 12.07
N TYR A 471 -8.27 4.19 11.58
CA TYR A 471 -8.70 2.82 11.85
C TYR A 471 -9.00 2.04 10.55
N LEU A 472 -8.30 0.95 10.29
CA LEU A 472 -8.56 0.07 9.16
C LEU A 472 -9.85 -0.73 9.42
N LEU A 473 -10.87 -0.54 8.58
CA LEU A 473 -12.09 -1.32 8.64
C LEU A 473 -11.88 -2.73 8.09
N THR A 474 -12.18 -3.73 8.91
CA THR A 474 -12.01 -5.15 8.60
C THR A 474 -13.32 -5.92 8.73
N GLY A 475 -13.35 -7.18 8.26
CA GLY A 475 -14.54 -8.03 8.34
C GLY A 475 -15.71 -7.56 7.45
N VAL A 476 -15.43 -6.74 6.45
CA VAL A 476 -16.42 -6.23 5.49
C VAL A 476 -16.38 -7.02 4.18
N THR A 477 -17.55 -7.35 3.63
CA THR A 477 -17.69 -8.05 2.34
C THR A 477 -18.19 -7.11 1.25
N ALA A 478 -17.76 -7.30 0.00
CA ALA A 478 -18.23 -6.47 -1.11
C ALA A 478 -19.76 -6.56 -1.25
N GLY A 479 -20.42 -5.41 -1.31
CA GLY A 479 -21.88 -5.27 -1.32
C GLY A 479 -22.53 -5.12 0.07
N GLN A 480 -21.76 -5.26 1.16
CA GLN A 480 -22.27 -5.10 2.53
C GLN A 480 -22.43 -3.61 2.90
N PRO A 481 -23.61 -3.19 3.40
CA PRO A 481 -23.78 -1.87 3.98
C PRO A 481 -23.11 -1.79 5.36
N VAL A 482 -22.39 -0.71 5.61
CA VAL A 482 -21.71 -0.40 6.86
C VAL A 482 -22.14 0.98 7.32
N ARG A 483 -22.48 1.09 8.60
CA ARG A 483 -22.71 2.37 9.28
C ARG A 483 -21.63 2.58 10.33
N VAL A 484 -21.12 3.79 10.42
CA VAL A 484 -20.04 4.20 11.32
C VAL A 484 -20.49 5.47 12.04
N ASN A 485 -20.47 5.45 13.37
CA ASN A 485 -20.72 6.64 14.19
C ASN A 485 -19.43 6.99 14.94
N LEU A 486 -19.19 8.28 15.08
CA LEU A 486 -18.13 8.83 15.88
C LEU A 486 -18.78 9.79 16.88
N ASP A 487 -18.84 9.35 18.13
CA ASP A 487 -19.49 10.10 19.22
C ASP A 487 -18.41 10.72 20.12
N ALA A 488 -18.51 12.01 20.47
CA ALA A 488 -17.57 12.66 21.37
C ALA A 488 -18.15 13.86 22.14
N ASP A 489 -17.44 14.31 23.17
CA ASP A 489 -17.79 15.54 23.90
C ASP A 489 -17.37 16.82 23.14
N PHE A 490 -16.82 16.68 21.94
CA PHE A 490 -16.38 17.74 21.04
C PHE A 490 -16.98 17.54 19.66
N ASP A 491 -16.91 18.58 18.83
CA ASP A 491 -17.42 18.52 17.46
C ASP A 491 -16.56 17.61 16.58
N THR A 492 -17.14 16.51 16.15
CA THR A 492 -16.43 15.39 15.53
C THR A 492 -16.27 15.59 14.03
N TYR A 493 -15.34 14.88 13.42
CA TYR A 493 -15.14 14.85 11.98
C TYR A 493 -14.68 13.45 11.57
N LEU A 494 -15.57 12.68 10.96
CA LEU A 494 -15.32 11.32 10.51
C LEU A 494 -15.06 11.28 9.01
N GLN A 495 -13.97 10.63 8.59
CA GLN A 495 -13.65 10.44 7.17
C GLN A 495 -13.51 8.96 6.81
N LEU A 496 -13.99 8.59 5.62
CA LEU A 496 -13.77 7.31 4.97
C LEU A 496 -12.70 7.48 3.89
N VAL A 497 -11.58 6.78 4.01
CA VAL A 497 -10.40 6.94 3.15
C VAL A 497 -10.04 5.60 2.49
N ASN A 498 -9.62 5.64 1.23
CA ASN A 498 -9.10 4.46 0.54
C ASN A 498 -7.70 4.12 1.09
N ALA A 499 -7.54 2.95 1.69
CA ALA A 499 -6.30 2.55 2.35
C ALA A 499 -5.11 2.42 1.39
N ALA A 500 -5.35 2.11 0.11
CA ALA A 500 -4.28 1.92 -0.86
C ALA A 500 -3.77 3.23 -1.48
N THR A 501 -4.64 4.24 -1.61
CA THR A 501 -4.31 5.50 -2.31
C THR A 501 -4.25 6.71 -1.37
N GLY A 502 -4.75 6.59 -0.14
CA GLY A 502 -4.94 7.71 0.77
C GLY A 502 -6.03 8.71 0.32
N ALA A 503 -6.78 8.39 -0.73
CA ALA A 503 -7.82 9.27 -1.25
C ALA A 503 -9.06 9.27 -0.34
N LEU A 504 -9.59 10.45 -0.03
CA LEU A 504 -10.87 10.61 0.64
C LEU A 504 -11.99 10.03 -0.23
N ILE A 505 -12.76 9.11 0.33
CA ILE A 505 -13.95 8.53 -0.29
C ILE A 505 -15.19 9.33 0.14
N ASP A 506 -15.35 9.53 1.45
CA ASP A 506 -16.50 10.23 2.03
C ASP A 506 -16.13 10.85 3.38
N TYR A 507 -16.94 11.78 3.89
CA TYR A 507 -16.79 12.33 5.23
C TYR A 507 -18.10 12.88 5.77
N ASN A 508 -18.21 12.95 7.10
CA ASN A 508 -19.28 13.64 7.79
C ASN A 508 -18.76 14.25 9.10
N ASP A 509 -19.35 15.37 9.51
CA ASP A 509 -19.00 16.12 10.70
C ASP A 509 -20.17 16.31 11.68
N ASP A 510 -21.40 16.31 11.18
CA ASP A 510 -22.60 16.37 12.00
C ASP A 510 -23.64 15.32 11.61
N ALA A 511 -24.30 14.75 12.61
CA ALA A 511 -25.32 13.72 12.42
C ALA A 511 -26.48 13.94 13.39
N ASN A 512 -27.70 13.73 12.89
CA ASN A 512 -28.93 13.75 13.69
C ASN A 512 -29.12 15.06 14.52
N GLY A 513 -28.57 16.18 14.07
CA GLY A 513 -28.62 17.47 14.77
C GLY A 513 -27.73 17.56 16.02
N THR A 514 -26.76 16.66 16.14
CA THR A 514 -25.71 16.66 17.18
C THR A 514 -24.37 17.04 16.57
N PHE A 515 -23.33 17.15 17.39
CA PHE A 515 -21.94 17.34 16.94
C PHE A 515 -21.19 16.01 16.74
N ASP A 516 -21.93 14.88 16.78
CA ASP A 516 -21.41 13.55 16.49
C ASP A 516 -21.49 13.28 14.98
N SER A 517 -20.53 12.54 14.43
CA SER A 517 -20.43 12.29 12.99
C SER A 517 -20.96 10.89 12.66
N GLU A 518 -21.60 10.76 11.49
CA GLU A 518 -22.11 9.47 11.02
C GLU A 518 -21.85 9.25 9.52
N LEU A 519 -21.30 8.10 9.15
CA LEU A 519 -21.15 7.68 7.76
C LEU A 519 -21.87 6.36 7.50
N THR A 520 -22.57 6.28 6.37
CA THR A 520 -23.13 5.02 5.86
C THR A 520 -22.67 4.78 4.43
N PHE A 521 -22.08 3.61 4.15
CA PHE A 521 -21.57 3.26 2.82
C PHE A 521 -21.74 1.77 2.51
N THR A 522 -21.68 1.42 1.22
CA THR A 522 -21.66 0.02 0.76
C THR A 522 -20.25 -0.36 0.32
N ALA A 523 -19.68 -1.39 0.93
CA ALA A 523 -18.32 -1.80 0.63
C ALA A 523 -18.13 -2.30 -0.80
N GLN A 524 -17.07 -1.86 -1.47
CA GLN A 524 -16.78 -2.17 -2.87
C GLN A 524 -15.71 -3.26 -2.98
N ALA A 525 -15.77 -4.06 -4.05
CA ALA A 525 -14.79 -5.11 -4.29
C ALA A 525 -13.39 -4.52 -4.53
N GLY A 526 -12.39 -5.01 -3.81
CA GLY A 526 -10.99 -4.61 -3.97
C GLY A 526 -10.60 -3.29 -3.31
N ILE A 527 -11.50 -2.66 -2.56
CA ILE A 527 -11.19 -1.46 -1.76
C ILE A 527 -11.05 -1.85 -0.29
N GLN A 528 -9.97 -1.39 0.33
CA GLN A 528 -9.79 -1.39 1.78
C GLN A 528 -10.03 0.03 2.31
N TYR A 529 -10.67 0.13 3.47
CA TYR A 529 -11.19 1.39 4.01
C TYR A 529 -10.49 1.75 5.31
N ILE A 530 -10.04 2.99 5.42
CA ILE A 530 -9.61 3.64 6.67
C ILE A 530 -10.76 4.52 7.15
N LEU A 531 -11.14 4.39 8.41
CA LEU A 531 -12.01 5.29 9.15
C LEU A 531 -11.12 6.24 9.94
N ARG A 532 -11.12 7.51 9.58
CA ARG A 532 -10.32 8.54 10.23
C ARG A 532 -11.19 9.36 11.16
N ALA A 533 -10.97 9.20 12.46
CA ALA A 533 -11.61 10.01 13.49
C ALA A 533 -10.80 11.30 13.70
N SER A 534 -11.48 12.43 13.71
CA SER A 534 -10.86 13.75 13.85
C SER A 534 -11.85 14.70 14.54
N SER A 535 -11.41 15.91 14.86
CA SER A 535 -12.26 16.99 15.33
C SER A 535 -12.60 17.93 14.18
N PHE A 536 -13.78 18.53 14.20
CA PHE A 536 -14.12 19.59 13.27
C PHE A 536 -13.22 20.80 13.50
N ASP A 537 -13.14 21.29 14.72
CA ASP A 537 -12.27 22.42 15.05
C ASP A 537 -10.78 22.04 15.13
N SER A 538 -9.92 22.94 14.68
CA SER A 538 -8.46 22.81 14.73
C SER A 538 -7.94 22.82 16.17
N GLY A 539 -6.99 21.94 16.47
CA GLY A 539 -6.36 21.82 17.79
C GLY A 539 -7.24 21.22 18.90
N VAL A 540 -8.45 20.76 18.57
CA VAL A 540 -9.36 20.16 19.54
C VAL A 540 -8.96 18.72 19.83
N THR A 541 -9.01 18.37 21.12
CA THR A 541 -8.62 17.08 21.68
C THR A 541 -9.72 16.63 22.64
N GLY A 542 -9.85 15.32 22.84
CA GLY A 542 -10.86 14.75 23.73
C GLY A 542 -11.12 13.27 23.47
N ALA A 543 -11.84 12.63 24.39
CA ALA A 543 -12.25 11.25 24.22
C ALA A 543 -13.36 11.12 23.16
N PHE A 544 -13.32 10.05 22.37
CA PHE A 544 -14.36 9.70 21.41
C PHE A 544 -14.65 8.21 21.41
N THR A 545 -15.81 7.84 20.88
CA THR A 545 -16.21 6.45 20.64
C THR A 545 -16.54 6.26 19.16
N LEU A 546 -15.75 5.44 18.47
CA LEU A 546 -15.98 5.03 17.09
C LEU A 546 -16.71 3.68 17.07
N THR A 547 -17.95 3.67 16.59
CA THR A 547 -18.79 2.47 16.53
C THR A 547 -19.11 2.12 15.08
N THR A 548 -18.83 0.89 14.68
CA THR A 548 -19.23 0.33 13.39
C THR A 548 -20.36 -0.66 13.58
N SER A 549 -21.32 -0.67 12.66
CA SER A 549 -22.43 -1.61 12.63
C SER A 549 -22.73 -2.04 11.20
N GLY A 550 -23.40 -3.18 11.04
CA GLY A 550 -24.11 -3.45 9.79
C GLY A 550 -25.13 -2.33 9.61
N GLY A 551 -25.03 -1.57 8.52
CA GLY A 551 -26.00 -0.51 8.22
C GLY A 551 -27.42 -1.07 8.21
N VAL A 552 -28.44 -0.19 8.29
CA VAL A 552 -29.86 -0.60 8.23
C VAL A 552 -30.01 -1.63 7.11
N GLN A 553 -30.53 -2.81 7.46
CA GLN A 553 -30.77 -3.86 6.48
C GLN A 553 -31.91 -3.38 5.61
N THR A 554 -31.55 -2.72 4.51
CA THR A 554 -32.50 -2.26 3.51
C THR A 554 -33.18 -3.49 2.95
N THR A 555 -34.50 -3.50 3.03
CA THR A 555 -35.27 -4.61 2.44
C THR A 555 -35.15 -4.46 0.93
N ASP A 556 -34.58 -5.47 0.27
CA ASP A 556 -34.48 -5.51 -1.18
C ASP A 556 -35.89 -5.63 -1.78
N ILE A 557 -36.24 -4.67 -2.63
CA ILE A 557 -37.46 -4.71 -3.42
C ILE A 557 -37.11 -4.73 -4.90
N GLY A 558 -37.81 -5.58 -5.64
CA GLY A 558 -37.63 -5.69 -7.08
C GLY A 558 -38.20 -4.49 -7.83
N PRO A 559 -38.01 -4.41 -9.16
CA PRO A 559 -38.63 -3.40 -10.01
C PRO A 559 -40.17 -3.53 -10.09
N THR A 560 -40.74 -4.61 -9.54
CA THR A 560 -42.19 -4.79 -9.40
C THR A 560 -42.48 -5.42 -8.04
N ALA A 561 -42.89 -4.60 -7.08
CA ALA A 561 -43.17 -5.01 -5.71
C ALA A 561 -44.34 -4.22 -5.12
N THR A 562 -44.99 -4.80 -4.11
CA THR A 562 -45.93 -4.11 -3.24
C THR A 562 -45.55 -4.44 -1.81
N VAL A 563 -45.28 -3.41 -1.03
CA VAL A 563 -44.89 -3.50 0.37
C VAL A 563 -45.95 -2.81 1.19
N ASN A 564 -46.46 -3.50 2.21
CA ASN A 564 -47.28 -2.89 3.24
C ASN A 564 -46.38 -2.70 4.46
N GLY A 565 -46.13 -1.45 4.84
CA GLY A 565 -45.25 -1.07 5.95
C GLY A 565 -45.95 -0.15 6.93
N SER A 566 -45.22 0.29 7.95
CA SER A 566 -45.71 1.30 8.88
C SER A 566 -44.56 2.11 9.47
N LEU A 567 -44.67 3.44 9.41
CA LEU A 567 -43.81 4.33 10.18
C LEU A 567 -44.23 4.32 11.64
N SER A 568 -43.26 4.29 12.52
CA SER A 568 -43.39 4.21 13.97
C SER A 568 -42.33 5.07 14.66
N THR A 569 -42.54 5.39 15.93
CA THR A 569 -41.58 6.20 16.71
C THR A 569 -40.30 5.45 17.06
N THR A 570 -40.20 4.17 16.70
CA THR A 570 -39.00 3.34 16.87
C THR A 570 -38.16 3.26 15.60
N ASP A 571 -38.66 3.79 14.48
CA ASP A 571 -37.91 3.83 13.23
C ASP A 571 -36.88 4.96 13.28
N PRO A 572 -35.78 4.85 12.51
CA PRO A 572 -34.74 5.88 12.49
C PRO A 572 -35.27 7.25 12.04
N ASP A 573 -34.63 8.32 12.54
CA ASP A 573 -34.91 9.68 12.09
C ASP A 573 -34.37 9.90 10.67
N ASN A 574 -35.14 10.59 9.84
CA ASN A 574 -34.80 10.87 8.46
C ASN A 574 -33.62 11.86 8.40
N PRO A 575 -32.47 11.46 7.84
CA PRO A 575 -31.25 12.27 7.85
C PRO A 575 -31.37 13.54 7.00
N LEU A 576 -32.32 13.58 6.05
CA LEU A 576 -32.57 14.73 5.19
C LEU A 576 -33.74 15.60 5.69
N ARG A 577 -34.56 15.09 6.63
CA ARG A 577 -35.77 15.76 7.12
C ARG A 577 -35.92 15.56 8.62
N GLN A 578 -35.29 16.45 9.40
CA GLN A 578 -35.28 16.40 10.86
C GLN A 578 -36.68 16.27 11.47
N GLY A 579 -36.81 15.38 12.47
CA GLY A 579 -38.04 15.13 13.23
C GLY A 579 -39.08 14.25 12.54
N ARG A 580 -38.73 13.55 11.44
CA ARG A 580 -39.58 12.57 10.76
C ARG A 580 -38.92 11.20 10.81
N TYR A 581 -39.71 10.16 11.00
CA TYR A 581 -39.23 8.79 10.94
C TYR A 581 -39.20 8.29 9.48
N PHE A 582 -38.32 7.35 9.15
CA PHE A 582 -38.29 6.76 7.81
C PHE A 582 -38.03 5.27 7.78
N ASP A 583 -38.61 4.62 6.76
CA ASP A 583 -38.25 3.29 6.31
C ASP A 583 -37.49 3.38 4.99
N GLU A 584 -36.50 2.51 4.76
CA GLU A 584 -35.70 2.49 3.53
C GLU A 584 -35.67 1.11 2.86
N TYR A 585 -35.84 1.14 1.54
CA TYR A 585 -35.84 -0.04 0.67
C TYR A 585 -34.77 0.09 -0.39
N ARG A 586 -34.06 -1.00 -0.68
CA ARG A 586 -33.07 -1.05 -1.75
C ARG A 586 -33.71 -1.59 -3.02
N LEU A 587 -33.60 -0.85 -4.12
CA LEU A 587 -34.10 -1.32 -5.40
C LEU A 587 -33.08 -2.28 -6.03
N THR A 588 -33.45 -3.55 -6.19
CA THR A 588 -32.60 -4.58 -6.82
C THR A 588 -33.28 -5.19 -8.05
N GLY A 589 -32.48 -5.78 -8.94
CA GLY A 589 -33.00 -6.47 -10.13
C GLY A 589 -33.56 -5.56 -11.24
N ALA A 590 -33.39 -4.23 -11.12
CA ALA A 590 -33.71 -3.30 -12.19
C ALA A 590 -32.52 -3.13 -13.16
N THR A 591 -32.78 -3.07 -14.46
CA THR A 591 -31.73 -2.96 -15.49
C THR A 591 -31.50 -1.50 -15.88
N ALA A 592 -30.26 -1.10 -16.17
CA ALA A 592 -29.97 0.24 -16.68
C ALA A 592 -30.82 0.56 -17.93
N GLY A 593 -31.46 1.73 -17.95
CA GLY A 593 -32.46 2.14 -18.96
C GLY A 593 -33.90 1.72 -18.63
N GLN A 594 -34.15 0.92 -17.58
CA GLN A 594 -35.49 0.58 -17.15
C GLN A 594 -36.14 1.77 -16.42
N THR A 595 -37.36 2.14 -16.80
CA THR A 595 -38.16 3.09 -16.03
C THR A 595 -38.86 2.37 -14.87
N ILE A 596 -38.75 2.94 -13.67
CA ILE A 596 -39.43 2.46 -12.46
C ILE A 596 -40.33 3.58 -11.95
N ARG A 597 -41.60 3.25 -11.70
CA ARG A 597 -42.54 4.11 -10.98
C ARG A 597 -42.67 3.60 -9.55
N ILE A 598 -42.66 4.55 -8.62
CA ILE A 598 -42.83 4.32 -7.20
C ILE A 598 -44.08 5.09 -6.77
N ASN A 599 -45.06 4.41 -6.17
CA ASN A 599 -46.20 5.07 -5.54
C ASN A 599 -46.20 4.75 -4.06
N LEU A 600 -46.37 5.78 -3.24
CA LEU A 600 -46.48 5.69 -1.79
C LEU A 600 -47.85 6.23 -1.39
N GLY A 601 -48.65 5.40 -0.74
CA GLY A 601 -49.95 5.81 -0.21
C GLY A 601 -50.08 5.56 1.28
N SER A 602 -50.71 6.49 2.00
CA SER A 602 -51.02 6.35 3.42
C SER A 602 -52.36 6.99 3.72
N GLU A 603 -53.17 6.33 4.56
CA GLU A 603 -54.35 6.96 5.17
C GLU A 603 -54.03 7.56 6.56
N GLY A 604 -52.83 7.28 7.09
CA GLY A 604 -52.44 7.65 8.45
C GLY A 604 -51.60 8.91 8.58
N PHE A 605 -50.96 9.37 7.49
CA PHE A 605 -50.10 10.55 7.46
C PHE A 605 -50.00 11.09 6.03
N ASP A 606 -49.61 12.35 5.88
CA ASP A 606 -49.29 12.95 4.57
C ASP A 606 -47.93 12.43 4.10
N THR A 607 -47.86 11.80 2.94
CA THR A 607 -46.67 11.02 2.56
C THR A 607 -45.55 11.90 1.99
N TYR A 608 -44.31 11.46 2.16
CA TYR A 608 -43.14 12.06 1.52
C TYR A 608 -42.20 10.95 1.05
N LEU A 609 -41.95 10.89 -0.25
CA LEU A 609 -41.18 9.83 -0.89
C LEU A 609 -39.85 10.37 -1.41
N GLN A 610 -38.74 9.71 -1.06
CA GLN A 610 -37.40 10.08 -1.52
C GLN A 610 -36.76 8.93 -2.30
N LEU A 611 -36.10 9.28 -3.40
CA LEU A 611 -35.15 8.43 -4.09
C LEU A 611 -33.74 8.93 -3.75
N VAL A 612 -32.90 8.05 -3.24
CA VAL A 612 -31.57 8.36 -2.70
C VAL A 612 -30.54 7.49 -3.38
N ASP A 613 -29.34 8.03 -3.64
CA ASP A 613 -28.20 7.24 -4.07
C ASP A 613 -27.55 6.57 -2.86
N GLY A 614 -27.65 5.25 -2.75
CA GLY A 614 -27.07 4.47 -1.67
C GLY A 614 -25.54 4.46 -1.64
N GLY A 615 -24.87 4.97 -2.69
CA GLY A 615 -23.43 5.19 -2.71
C GLY A 615 -22.99 6.52 -2.08
N THR A 616 -23.86 7.53 -2.05
CA THR A 616 -23.51 8.90 -1.62
C THR A 616 -24.43 9.48 -0.54
N GLY A 617 -25.54 8.80 -0.23
CA GLY A 617 -26.56 9.27 0.72
C GLY A 617 -27.39 10.47 0.22
N GLN A 618 -27.10 10.99 -0.99
CA GLN A 618 -27.75 12.18 -1.55
C GLN A 618 -29.15 11.87 -2.10
N GLU A 619 -30.07 12.80 -1.90
CA GLU A 619 -31.39 12.74 -2.53
C GLU A 619 -31.28 12.98 -4.04
N ILE A 620 -31.68 11.99 -4.81
CA ILE A 620 -31.77 12.07 -6.28
C ILE A 620 -33.04 12.83 -6.67
N SER A 621 -34.16 12.52 -6.01
CA SER A 621 -35.45 13.14 -6.26
C SER A 621 -36.41 12.89 -5.10
N PHE A 622 -37.39 13.76 -4.91
CA PHE A 622 -38.47 13.55 -3.94
C PHE A 622 -39.82 13.98 -4.51
N ASN A 623 -40.88 13.51 -3.88
CA ASN A 623 -42.25 13.99 -4.11
C ASN A 623 -43.05 13.79 -2.82
N ASP A 624 -43.88 14.76 -2.47
CA ASP A 624 -44.81 14.73 -1.34
C ASP A 624 -46.27 14.55 -1.81
N ASP A 625 -46.69 15.25 -2.86
CA ASP A 625 -48.04 15.16 -3.39
C ASP A 625 -48.10 14.68 -4.86
N ALA A 626 -49.11 13.86 -5.15
CA ALA A 626 -49.40 13.39 -6.49
C ALA A 626 -50.90 13.49 -6.79
N ASN A 627 -51.21 13.98 -8.00
CA ASN A 627 -52.58 14.08 -8.53
C ASN A 627 -53.58 14.82 -7.59
N GLU A 628 -53.14 15.88 -6.92
CA GLU A 628 -53.95 16.64 -5.93
C GLU A 628 -54.36 15.79 -4.70
N THR A 629 -53.58 14.76 -4.36
CA THR A 629 -53.76 13.92 -3.16
C THR A 629 -52.54 14.00 -2.25
N LEU A 630 -52.70 13.61 -0.98
CA LEU A 630 -51.61 13.52 0.03
C LEU A 630 -50.70 12.28 -0.15
N ASN A 631 -50.80 11.60 -1.30
CA ASN A 631 -49.99 10.44 -1.64
C ASN A 631 -48.86 10.86 -2.58
N SER A 632 -47.68 10.28 -2.41
CA SER A 632 -46.51 10.63 -3.20
C SER A 632 -46.27 9.68 -4.38
N GLU A 633 -45.69 10.20 -5.45
CA GLU A 633 -45.33 9.43 -6.64
C GLU A 633 -44.00 9.89 -7.26
N LEU A 634 -43.12 8.94 -7.57
CA LEU A 634 -41.88 9.18 -8.31
C LEU A 634 -41.77 8.27 -9.53
N SER A 635 -41.12 8.76 -10.59
CA SER A 635 -40.73 7.95 -11.74
C SER A 635 -39.30 8.29 -12.13
N PHE A 636 -38.46 7.27 -12.36
CA PHE A 636 -37.07 7.48 -12.75
C PHE A 636 -36.58 6.39 -13.70
N VAL A 637 -35.52 6.69 -14.45
CA VAL A 637 -34.81 5.73 -15.30
C VAL A 637 -33.59 5.23 -14.54
N VAL A 638 -33.47 3.91 -14.39
CA VAL A 638 -32.33 3.29 -13.71
C VAL A 638 -31.06 3.56 -14.49
N GLN A 639 -30.07 4.19 -13.86
CA GLN A 639 -28.76 4.40 -14.43
C GLN A 639 -27.79 3.29 -14.00
N ALA A 640 -26.83 2.97 -14.87
CA ALA A 640 -25.82 1.97 -14.55
C ALA A 640 -24.92 2.47 -13.41
N GLY A 641 -24.66 1.61 -12.42
CA GLY A 641 -23.72 1.91 -11.34
C GLY A 641 -24.28 2.73 -10.17
N ILE A 642 -25.57 3.11 -10.21
CA ILE A 642 -26.24 3.78 -9.08
C ILE A 642 -26.94 2.75 -8.19
N ASP A 643 -26.77 2.88 -6.88
CA ASP A 643 -27.36 1.99 -5.88
C ASP A 643 -28.64 2.60 -5.28
N TYR A 644 -29.75 2.56 -6.02
CA TYR A 644 -30.97 3.26 -5.62
C TYR A 644 -31.56 2.79 -4.28
N ARG A 645 -31.86 3.77 -3.41
CA ARG A 645 -32.59 3.64 -2.15
C ARG A 645 -33.91 4.39 -2.23
N ILE A 646 -34.99 3.79 -1.76
CA ILE A 646 -36.33 4.38 -1.72
C ILE A 646 -36.66 4.60 -0.24
N ARG A 647 -36.76 5.87 0.19
CA ARG A 647 -37.16 6.21 1.56
C ARG A 647 -38.62 6.63 1.61
N VAL A 648 -39.34 6.01 2.52
CA VAL A 648 -40.71 6.37 2.89
C VAL A 648 -40.65 7.19 4.18
N THR A 649 -41.18 8.41 4.17
CA THR A 649 -41.27 9.26 5.36
C THR A 649 -42.58 10.07 5.33
N SER A 650 -42.87 10.84 6.38
CA SER A 650 -44.04 11.70 6.47
C SER A 650 -43.72 13.14 6.07
N PHE A 651 -44.67 13.91 5.54
CA PHE A 651 -44.48 15.33 5.23
C PHE A 651 -44.27 16.15 6.52
N ASP A 652 -45.18 16.02 7.49
CA ASP A 652 -45.10 16.68 8.78
C ASP A 652 -44.28 15.88 9.80
N SER A 653 -43.73 16.58 10.79
CA SER A 653 -42.87 15.99 11.82
C SER A 653 -43.64 15.04 12.74
N SER A 654 -42.99 13.94 13.13
CA SER A 654 -43.49 12.95 14.11
C SER A 654 -44.76 12.20 13.73
N GLU A 655 -45.21 12.29 12.47
CA GLU A 655 -46.33 11.49 12.01
C GLU A 655 -45.92 10.03 11.79
N VAL A 656 -46.82 9.12 12.14
CA VAL A 656 -46.63 7.67 12.11
C VAL A 656 -47.91 7.02 11.60
N GLY A 657 -47.79 5.86 10.96
CA GLY A 657 -48.96 5.17 10.40
C GLY A 657 -48.60 4.11 9.37
N SER A 658 -49.58 3.33 8.97
CA SER A 658 -49.42 2.31 7.93
C SER A 658 -49.38 2.94 6.54
N TYR A 659 -48.51 2.43 5.66
CA TYR A 659 -48.42 2.85 4.27
C TYR A 659 -48.35 1.65 3.32
N VAL A 660 -48.64 1.91 2.05
CA VAL A 660 -48.45 0.98 0.93
C VAL A 660 -47.47 1.59 -0.05
N LEU A 661 -46.31 0.95 -0.20
CA LEU A 661 -45.29 1.30 -1.19
C LEU A 661 -45.40 0.32 -2.36
N THR A 662 -45.48 0.82 -3.58
CA THR A 662 -45.44 0.01 -4.79
C THR A 662 -44.30 0.45 -5.68
N THR A 663 -43.49 -0.51 -6.13
CA THR A 663 -42.60 -0.33 -7.28
C THR A 663 -43.20 -1.08 -8.45
N ALA A 664 -43.19 -0.49 -9.63
CA ALA A 664 -43.58 -1.20 -10.84
C ALA A 664 -42.77 -0.66 -12.02
N GLY A 665 -42.33 -1.57 -12.91
CA GLY A 665 -42.15 -1.16 -14.29
C GLY A 665 -43.50 -0.68 -14.81
N PRO A 666 -43.58 0.29 -15.73
CA PRO A 666 -44.86 0.71 -16.26
C PRO A 666 -45.66 -0.54 -16.72
N PRO A 667 -46.98 -0.60 -16.49
CA PRO A 667 -47.75 -1.83 -16.57
C PRO A 667 -47.44 -2.65 -17.83
N SER A 668 -46.92 -3.87 -17.67
CA SER A 668 -46.77 -4.83 -18.77
C SER A 668 -48.08 -5.59 -18.95
N GLY A 669 -49.05 -4.94 -19.60
CA GLY A 669 -50.34 -5.57 -19.89
C GLY A 669 -51.49 -4.64 -20.21
N GLY A 670 -51.26 -3.63 -21.05
CA GLY A 670 -52.32 -2.82 -21.64
C GLY A 670 -51.72 -1.76 -22.56
N GLY A 671 -51.87 -1.93 -23.87
CA GLY A 671 -51.58 -0.85 -24.82
C GLY A 671 -52.33 0.42 -24.41
N GLY A 672 -51.59 1.51 -24.18
CA GLY A 672 -52.11 2.71 -23.54
C GLY A 672 -50.98 3.69 -23.20
N SER A 673 -50.26 4.25 -24.16
CA SER A 673 -50.71 5.50 -24.77
C SER A 673 -50.70 6.69 -23.77
N GLY A 674 -49.51 7.00 -23.23
CA GLY A 674 -49.22 8.26 -22.55
C GLY A 674 -48.58 9.23 -23.53
N GLY A 675 -47.34 8.98 -23.96
CA GLY A 675 -46.72 9.70 -25.08
C GLY A 675 -47.37 9.39 -26.43
N ASN A 676 -47.62 8.11 -26.73
CA ASN A 676 -48.09 7.70 -28.06
C ASN A 676 -49.57 7.99 -28.41
N SER A 677 -50.48 8.32 -27.47
CA SER A 677 -51.77 8.97 -27.84
C SER A 677 -51.77 10.45 -27.54
N TRP A 678 -51.05 10.91 -26.51
CA TRP A 678 -51.03 12.33 -26.22
C TRP A 678 -50.43 13.10 -27.40
N ILE A 679 -49.35 12.59 -28.00
CA ILE A 679 -48.72 13.24 -29.16
C ILE A 679 -49.74 13.30 -30.33
N PRO A 680 -50.35 12.22 -30.85
CA PRO A 680 -51.41 12.35 -31.86
C PRO A 680 -52.65 13.16 -31.47
N ALA A 681 -52.94 13.29 -30.18
CA ALA A 681 -54.11 14.02 -29.69
C ALA A 681 -53.85 15.52 -29.46
N ASN A 682 -52.59 15.95 -29.30
CA ASN A 682 -52.22 17.31 -28.90
C ASN A 682 -51.15 17.96 -29.79
N ILE A 683 -50.51 17.20 -30.68
CA ILE A 683 -49.56 17.68 -31.69
C ILE A 683 -50.23 17.48 -33.06
N THR A 684 -50.32 18.56 -33.83
CA THR A 684 -51.14 18.62 -35.05
C THR A 684 -50.33 18.52 -36.34
N ASP A 685 -49.07 18.92 -36.29
CA ASP A 685 -48.10 18.78 -37.37
C ASP A 685 -47.57 17.34 -37.43
N ALA A 686 -47.73 16.71 -38.59
CA ALA A 686 -47.40 15.29 -38.77
C ALA A 686 -45.90 15.00 -38.66
N GLN A 687 -45.04 15.96 -38.99
CA GLN A 687 -43.59 15.78 -38.94
C GLN A 687 -43.10 15.89 -37.50
N LEU A 688 -43.52 16.94 -36.78
CA LEU A 688 -43.23 17.08 -35.36
C LEU A 688 -43.82 15.95 -34.54
N GLN A 689 -45.05 15.53 -34.84
CA GLN A 689 -45.65 14.35 -34.22
C GLN A 689 -44.76 13.11 -34.36
N SER A 690 -44.26 12.86 -35.57
CA SER A 690 -43.38 11.71 -35.85
C SER A 690 -42.02 11.85 -35.16
N ALA A 691 -41.42 13.04 -35.20
CA ALA A 691 -40.14 13.33 -34.58
C ALA A 691 -40.20 13.20 -33.06
N ILE A 692 -41.19 13.81 -32.41
CA ILE A 692 -41.40 13.75 -30.96
C ILE A 692 -41.67 12.30 -30.54
N ALA A 693 -42.53 11.56 -31.25
CA ALA A 693 -42.81 10.17 -30.92
C ALA A 693 -41.57 9.27 -31.03
N SER A 694 -40.71 9.51 -32.02
CA SER A 694 -39.46 8.75 -32.18
C SER A 694 -38.42 9.11 -31.13
N LEU A 695 -38.26 10.40 -30.82
CA LEU A 695 -37.20 10.90 -29.96
C LEU A 695 -37.54 10.81 -28.47
N SER A 696 -38.82 10.63 -28.11
CA SER A 696 -39.26 10.34 -26.74
C SER A 696 -39.54 8.85 -26.50
N ALA A 697 -39.11 7.97 -27.41
CA ALA A 697 -39.41 6.53 -27.33
C ALA A 697 -38.75 5.83 -26.13
N ASP A 698 -37.69 6.43 -25.59
CA ASP A 698 -37.00 6.03 -24.36
C ASP A 698 -37.62 6.67 -23.09
N ASN A 699 -38.75 7.36 -23.22
CA ASN A 699 -39.44 8.13 -22.18
C ASN A 699 -38.62 9.30 -21.59
N GLU A 700 -37.61 9.79 -22.29
CA GLU A 700 -36.89 11.02 -21.95
C GLU A 700 -36.86 11.95 -23.17
N LEU A 701 -37.01 13.26 -22.98
CA LEU A 701 -36.62 14.23 -23.99
C LEU A 701 -35.36 14.94 -23.50
N SER A 702 -34.21 14.47 -23.96
CA SER A 702 -32.91 15.02 -23.62
C SER A 702 -32.66 16.37 -24.30
N ARG A 703 -31.57 17.04 -23.94
CA ARG A 703 -31.09 18.24 -24.63
C ARG A 703 -30.96 18.02 -26.15
N ASN A 704 -30.42 16.87 -26.55
CA ASN A 704 -30.17 16.58 -27.97
C ASN A 704 -31.46 16.31 -28.73
N ASP A 705 -32.43 15.65 -28.08
CA ASP A 705 -33.76 15.39 -28.65
C ASP A 705 -34.51 16.70 -28.88
N MET A 706 -34.51 17.60 -27.90
CA MET A 706 -35.14 18.89 -28.05
C MET A 706 -34.49 19.74 -29.15
N ILE A 707 -33.16 19.73 -29.28
CA ILE A 707 -32.47 20.37 -30.41
C ILE A 707 -32.93 19.77 -31.74
N ALA A 708 -33.06 18.44 -31.83
CA ALA A 708 -33.51 17.76 -33.04
C ALA A 708 -34.98 18.07 -33.37
N ILE A 709 -35.86 18.11 -32.35
CA ILE A 709 -37.28 18.50 -32.49
C ILE A 709 -37.40 19.94 -32.99
N PHE A 710 -36.65 20.89 -32.42
CA PHE A 710 -36.67 22.26 -32.92
C PHE A 710 -36.15 22.35 -34.36
N ARG A 711 -35.08 21.63 -34.72
CA ARG A 711 -34.57 21.62 -36.10
C ARG A 711 -35.50 20.94 -37.10
N ASN A 712 -36.41 20.09 -36.64
CA ASN A 712 -37.41 19.48 -37.49
C ASN A 712 -38.50 20.50 -37.91
N ALA A 713 -38.79 21.51 -37.08
CA ALA A 713 -39.75 22.55 -37.43
C ALA A 713 -39.25 23.44 -38.59
N GLY A 714 -40.07 23.56 -39.63
CA GLY A 714 -39.76 24.26 -40.88
C GLY A 714 -38.75 23.54 -41.76
N SER A 715 -38.52 22.24 -41.53
CA SER A 715 -37.59 21.45 -42.36
C SER A 715 -38.16 21.07 -43.72
N ASP A 716 -39.47 21.23 -43.91
CA ASP A 716 -40.21 20.87 -45.12
C ASP A 716 -40.45 22.05 -46.07
N ASP A 717 -40.70 23.24 -45.54
CA ASP A 717 -40.99 24.45 -46.32
C ASP A 717 -40.05 25.63 -46.02
N GLY A 718 -39.12 25.47 -45.07
CA GLY A 718 -38.12 26.47 -44.68
C GLY A 718 -38.61 27.51 -43.67
N ILE A 719 -39.84 27.42 -43.18
CA ILE A 719 -40.44 28.34 -42.21
C ILE A 719 -41.14 27.60 -41.07
N VAL A 720 -41.10 28.15 -39.86
CA VAL A 720 -41.90 27.65 -38.74
C VAL A 720 -43.31 28.21 -38.88
N ASN A 721 -44.24 27.36 -39.30
CA ASN A 721 -45.62 27.75 -39.55
C ASN A 721 -46.45 27.81 -38.24
N THR A 722 -47.75 28.13 -38.35
CA THR A 722 -48.61 28.31 -37.17
C THR A 722 -48.85 27.00 -36.40
N ALA A 723 -48.95 25.87 -37.10
CA ALA A 723 -49.16 24.56 -36.47
C ALA A 723 -47.91 24.14 -35.68
N GLU A 724 -46.74 24.22 -36.31
CA GLU A 724 -45.47 23.87 -35.68
C GLU A 724 -45.15 24.75 -34.46
N GLN A 725 -45.38 26.06 -34.56
CA GLN A 725 -45.22 26.96 -33.41
C GLN A 725 -46.14 26.57 -32.24
N THR A 726 -47.40 26.23 -32.54
CA THR A 726 -48.39 25.86 -31.52
C THR A 726 -48.01 24.53 -30.88
N ASP A 727 -47.57 23.56 -31.67
CA ASP A 727 -47.17 22.24 -31.22
C ASP A 727 -45.91 22.28 -30.35
N LEU A 728 -44.88 23.04 -30.75
CA LEU A 728 -43.66 23.20 -29.95
C LEU A 728 -43.96 23.84 -28.59
N ARG A 729 -44.85 24.84 -28.53
CA ARG A 729 -45.29 25.43 -27.25
C ARG A 729 -46.11 24.43 -26.43
N THR A 730 -46.94 23.63 -27.08
CA THR A 730 -47.75 22.59 -26.43
C THR A 730 -46.87 21.51 -25.81
N LEU A 731 -45.84 21.06 -26.54
CA LEU A 731 -44.83 20.13 -26.05
C LEU A 731 -44.12 20.66 -24.80
N VAL A 732 -43.57 21.88 -24.87
CA VAL A 732 -42.78 22.45 -23.77
C VAL A 732 -43.64 22.75 -22.53
N ASN A 733 -44.88 23.22 -22.70
CA ASN A 733 -45.80 23.42 -21.58
C ASN A 733 -46.25 22.10 -20.91
N ASN A 734 -45.98 20.97 -21.55
CA ASN A 734 -46.26 19.63 -21.03
C ASN A 734 -44.97 18.84 -20.77
N ALA A 735 -43.82 19.51 -20.58
CA ALA A 735 -42.53 18.88 -20.35
C ALA A 735 -42.48 17.81 -19.24
N PRO A 736 -43.23 17.94 -18.10
CA PRO A 736 -43.27 16.88 -17.09
C PRO A 736 -43.76 15.51 -17.62
N ARG A 737 -44.47 15.48 -18.75
CA ARG A 737 -44.93 14.22 -19.38
C ARG A 737 -43.80 13.42 -20.06
N PHE A 738 -42.64 14.05 -20.29
CA PHE A 738 -41.56 13.51 -21.12
C PHE A 738 -40.22 13.40 -20.35
N ASN A 739 -40.27 13.41 -19.01
CA ASN A 739 -39.09 13.30 -18.14
C ASN A 739 -37.94 14.25 -18.53
N MET A 740 -38.28 15.47 -18.95
CA MET A 740 -37.29 16.44 -19.43
C MET A 740 -36.57 17.08 -18.23
N ARG A 741 -35.24 17.12 -18.22
CA ARG A 741 -34.46 17.76 -17.14
C ARG A 741 -34.72 19.27 -17.06
N ASP A 742 -34.69 19.87 -15.86
CA ASP A 742 -35.03 21.28 -15.62
C ASP A 742 -34.36 22.28 -16.55
N TYR A 743 -33.06 22.14 -16.79
CA TYR A 743 -32.34 23.05 -17.70
C TYR A 743 -32.80 22.88 -19.15
N VAL A 744 -33.17 21.66 -19.57
CA VAL A 744 -33.72 21.39 -20.90
C VAL A 744 -35.12 21.99 -21.01
N GLN A 745 -35.95 21.88 -19.96
CA GLN A 745 -37.27 22.53 -19.92
C GLN A 745 -37.16 24.04 -20.04
N TYR A 746 -36.28 24.65 -19.23
CA TYR A 746 -36.07 26.09 -19.24
C TYR A 746 -35.62 26.59 -20.62
N LEU A 747 -34.58 25.97 -21.19
CA LEU A 747 -34.02 26.37 -22.48
C LEU A 747 -35.01 26.13 -23.63
N SER A 748 -35.75 25.02 -23.60
CA SER A 748 -36.83 24.75 -24.56
C SER A 748 -37.93 25.81 -24.48
N GLY A 749 -38.27 26.26 -23.27
CA GLY A 749 -39.20 27.37 -23.05
C GLY A 749 -38.73 28.67 -23.69
N GLN A 750 -37.43 28.99 -23.58
CA GLN A 750 -36.88 30.20 -24.22
C GLN A 750 -36.97 30.13 -25.74
N VAL A 751 -36.64 28.98 -26.34
CA VAL A 751 -36.74 28.79 -27.79
C VAL A 751 -38.21 28.86 -28.23
N ALA A 752 -39.10 28.06 -27.66
CA ALA A 752 -40.51 27.97 -28.06
C ALA A 752 -41.27 29.30 -27.89
N ASN A 753 -40.96 30.09 -26.86
CA ASN A 753 -41.54 31.41 -26.65
C ASN A 753 -40.96 32.47 -27.60
N GLY A 754 -39.70 32.32 -28.02
CA GLY A 754 -39.05 33.19 -29.00
C GLY A 754 -39.52 32.99 -30.44
N ILE A 755 -40.16 31.85 -30.76
CA ILE A 755 -40.71 31.58 -32.10
C ILE A 755 -41.88 32.53 -32.37
N SER A 756 -41.86 33.14 -33.56
CA SER A 756 -42.97 33.89 -34.15
C SER A 756 -43.53 33.12 -35.35
N THR A 757 -44.79 33.37 -35.69
CA THR A 757 -45.44 32.71 -36.83
C THR A 757 -44.76 33.09 -38.15
N ASN A 758 -44.52 32.10 -39.02
CA ASN A 758 -43.78 32.25 -40.29
C ASN A 758 -42.32 32.68 -40.11
N MET A 759 -41.72 32.35 -38.97
CA MET A 759 -40.29 32.57 -38.73
C MET A 759 -39.47 31.69 -39.66
N ALA A 760 -38.45 32.22 -40.34
CA ALA A 760 -37.55 31.39 -41.15
C ALA A 760 -36.80 30.37 -40.27
N ALA A 761 -36.62 29.14 -40.75
CA ALA A 761 -35.88 28.09 -40.04
C ALA A 761 -34.44 28.52 -39.66
N THR A 762 -33.82 29.38 -40.48
CA THR A 762 -32.52 30.02 -40.17
C THR A 762 -32.56 30.93 -38.94
N THR A 763 -33.69 31.58 -38.69
CA THR A 763 -33.90 32.40 -37.48
C THR A 763 -34.12 31.51 -36.26
N LEU A 764 -34.83 30.38 -36.42
CA LEU A 764 -34.97 29.38 -35.37
C LEU A 764 -33.61 28.77 -34.97
N GLU A 765 -32.74 28.45 -35.93
CA GLU A 765 -31.38 27.97 -35.63
C GLU A 765 -30.58 29.02 -34.83
N GLY A 766 -30.84 30.31 -35.03
CA GLY A 766 -30.30 31.39 -34.19
C GLY A 766 -30.79 31.33 -32.74
N LEU A 767 -32.06 30.97 -32.49
CA LEU A 767 -32.61 30.76 -31.14
C LEU A 767 -32.04 29.50 -30.49
N ILE A 768 -31.93 28.39 -31.23
CA ILE A 768 -31.27 27.16 -30.78
C ILE A 768 -29.81 27.46 -30.42
N GLY A 769 -29.12 28.19 -31.31
CA GLY A 769 -27.77 28.67 -31.11
C GLY A 769 -27.62 29.47 -29.82
N ARG A 770 -28.53 30.43 -29.59
CA ARG A 770 -28.56 31.28 -28.40
C ARG A 770 -28.75 30.52 -27.10
N HIS A 771 -29.69 29.56 -27.07
CA HIS A 771 -30.13 28.95 -25.82
C HIS A 771 -29.47 27.59 -25.55
N PHE A 772 -29.36 26.72 -26.56
CA PHE A 772 -28.82 25.38 -26.39
C PHE A 772 -27.33 25.27 -26.69
N LEU A 773 -26.82 26.00 -27.69
CA LEU A 773 -25.45 25.81 -28.19
C LEU A 773 -24.47 26.90 -27.72
N GLY A 774 -24.96 27.94 -27.03
CA GLY A 774 -24.15 29.07 -26.58
C GLY A 774 -23.42 29.80 -27.70
N THR A 775 -23.95 29.75 -28.93
CA THR A 775 -23.26 30.28 -30.12
C THR A 775 -23.38 31.79 -30.25
N VAL A 776 -24.32 32.40 -29.53
CA VAL A 776 -24.49 33.85 -29.42
C VAL A 776 -23.71 34.34 -28.20
N THR A 777 -22.63 35.08 -28.45
CA THR A 777 -21.83 35.72 -27.40
C THR A 777 -22.52 36.99 -26.90
N PRO A 778 -22.25 37.45 -25.65
CA PRO A 778 -22.70 38.76 -25.21
C PRO A 778 -22.11 39.87 -26.09
N THR A 779 -22.70 41.07 -26.03
CA THR A 779 -22.18 42.26 -26.71
C THR A 779 -20.68 42.41 -26.48
N ASN A 780 -19.89 42.48 -27.56
CA ASN A 780 -18.43 42.46 -27.52
C ASN A 780 -17.80 43.84 -27.21
N SER A 781 -18.42 44.58 -26.29
CA SER A 781 -17.88 45.86 -25.84
C SER A 781 -18.08 46.07 -24.34
N PHE A 782 -17.17 46.82 -23.73
CA PHE A 782 -17.25 47.27 -22.36
C PHE A 782 -16.83 48.75 -22.33
N ASN A 783 -17.70 49.63 -21.81
CA ASN A 783 -17.48 51.08 -21.74
C ASN A 783 -16.95 51.69 -23.06
N ASN A 784 -17.57 51.32 -24.19
CA ASN A 784 -17.22 51.73 -25.57
C ASN A 784 -15.91 51.15 -26.12
N ALA A 785 -15.13 50.39 -25.35
CA ALA A 785 -14.02 49.60 -25.86
C ALA A 785 -14.55 48.29 -26.46
N THR A 786 -14.12 47.94 -27.68
CA THR A 786 -14.53 46.70 -28.35
C THR A 786 -13.46 45.63 -28.20
N PHE A 787 -13.90 44.37 -28.14
CA PHE A 787 -13.03 43.20 -28.08
C PHE A 787 -13.60 42.06 -28.93
N THR A 788 -12.89 40.94 -28.94
CA THR A 788 -13.27 39.75 -29.70
C THR A 788 -13.54 38.60 -28.76
N HIS A 789 -14.39 37.66 -29.17
CA HIS A 789 -14.55 36.39 -28.47
C HIS A 789 -13.81 35.29 -29.24
N THR A 790 -12.80 34.68 -28.63
CA THR A 790 -12.01 33.61 -29.24
C THR A 790 -12.10 32.33 -28.43
N VAL A 791 -12.02 31.19 -29.11
CA VAL A 791 -12.07 29.87 -28.46
C VAL A 791 -10.86 29.70 -27.56
N VAL A 792 -11.09 29.40 -26.29
CA VAL A 792 -10.04 29.21 -25.29
C VAL A 792 -9.82 27.72 -25.00
N GLN A 793 -8.55 27.29 -25.07
CA GLN A 793 -8.07 25.98 -24.67
C GLN A 793 -7.93 25.89 -23.14
N GLY A 794 -8.04 24.69 -22.57
CA GLY A 794 -8.05 24.50 -21.12
C GLY A 794 -8.97 23.37 -20.67
N SER A 795 -8.93 23.06 -19.37
CA SER A 795 -9.88 22.14 -18.73
C SER A 795 -10.87 22.93 -17.88
N LEU A 796 -12.05 22.36 -17.59
CA LEU A 796 -13.07 23.06 -16.82
C LEU A 796 -12.57 23.39 -15.41
N PHE A 797 -12.03 22.40 -14.70
CA PHE A 797 -11.58 22.51 -13.30
C PHE A 797 -10.08 22.23 -13.10
N GLY A 798 -9.24 22.33 -14.14
CA GLY A 798 -7.81 22.04 -13.99
C GLY A 798 -7.51 20.56 -13.75
N SER A 799 -6.31 20.27 -13.23
CA SER A 799 -5.84 18.92 -12.87
C SER A 799 -6.50 18.34 -11.62
N THR A 800 -7.18 19.18 -10.85
CA THR A 800 -7.70 18.89 -9.52
C THR A 800 -9.11 18.32 -9.57
N GLY A 801 -9.81 18.50 -10.72
CA GLY A 801 -11.16 18.03 -10.95
C GLY A 801 -12.27 18.83 -10.26
N SER A 802 -11.91 19.86 -9.48
CA SER A 802 -12.85 20.66 -8.67
C SER A 802 -12.47 22.14 -8.65
N PRO A 803 -13.46 23.06 -8.61
CA PRO A 803 -13.20 24.50 -8.53
C PRO A 803 -12.48 24.85 -7.23
N ARG A 804 -11.51 25.77 -7.30
CA ARG A 804 -10.77 26.30 -6.16
C ARG A 804 -10.86 27.82 -6.12
N ILE A 805 -10.80 28.38 -4.93
CA ILE A 805 -10.89 29.84 -4.77
C ILE A 805 -9.72 30.56 -5.45
N ASP A 806 -8.57 29.88 -5.57
CA ASP A 806 -7.36 30.38 -6.25
C ASP A 806 -7.44 30.30 -7.78
N ASP A 807 -8.50 29.71 -8.34
CA ASP A 807 -8.76 29.75 -9.78
C ASP A 807 -9.42 31.08 -10.21
N ILE A 808 -9.69 31.98 -9.26
CA ILE A 808 -10.40 33.24 -9.48
C ILE A 808 -9.43 34.41 -9.40
N ASP A 809 -8.98 34.87 -10.57
CA ASP A 809 -8.17 36.09 -10.70
C ASP A 809 -8.83 37.08 -11.65
N GLN A 810 -9.26 38.22 -11.14
CA GLN A 810 -9.93 39.25 -11.91
C GLN A 810 -8.98 39.91 -12.94
N GLY A 811 -9.47 40.07 -14.16
CA GLY A 811 -8.78 40.86 -15.20
C GLY A 811 -9.30 42.29 -15.32
N GLY A 812 -9.38 42.79 -16.55
CA GLY A 812 -9.75 44.16 -16.90
C GLY A 812 -11.25 44.50 -16.80
N LEU A 813 -12.02 43.78 -15.98
CA LEU A 813 -13.45 44.02 -15.75
C LEU A 813 -13.68 44.43 -14.29
N GLY A 814 -14.54 45.43 -14.05
CA GLY A 814 -14.85 45.93 -12.70
C GLY A 814 -15.95 45.13 -12.00
N ASP A 815 -15.91 43.81 -12.07
CA ASP A 815 -16.94 42.88 -11.57
C ASP A 815 -16.55 42.19 -10.25
N CYS A 816 -15.73 42.87 -9.43
CA CYS A 816 -15.10 42.28 -8.24
C CYS A 816 -16.13 41.73 -7.25
N ALA A 817 -17.30 42.37 -7.17
CA ALA A 817 -18.40 41.93 -6.34
C ALA A 817 -18.95 40.55 -6.74
N PHE A 818 -18.95 40.22 -8.04
CA PHE A 818 -19.36 38.91 -8.55
C PHE A 818 -18.30 37.84 -8.24
N LEU A 819 -17.03 38.11 -8.54
CA LEU A 819 -15.92 37.18 -8.30
C LEU A 819 -15.71 36.93 -6.79
N ALA A 820 -15.84 37.96 -5.95
CA ALA A 820 -15.84 37.81 -4.50
C ALA A 820 -17.04 37.01 -3.99
N ALA A 821 -18.22 37.14 -4.60
CA ALA A 821 -19.38 36.32 -4.24
C ALA A 821 -19.16 34.84 -4.61
N LEU A 822 -18.60 34.55 -5.80
CA LEU A 822 -18.19 33.19 -6.18
C LEU A 822 -17.20 32.61 -5.19
N GLY A 823 -16.14 33.35 -4.84
CA GLY A 823 -15.15 32.91 -3.86
C GLY A 823 -15.73 32.67 -2.47
N SER A 824 -16.64 33.56 -2.03
CA SER A 824 -17.33 33.42 -0.73
C SER A 824 -18.23 32.18 -0.68
N VAL A 825 -18.96 31.88 -1.76
CA VAL A 825 -19.79 30.67 -1.86
C VAL A 825 -18.92 29.42 -1.92
N LEU A 826 -17.88 29.42 -2.75
CA LEU A 826 -16.95 28.31 -2.91
C LEU A 826 -16.27 27.93 -1.59
N ASN A 827 -15.97 28.92 -0.75
CA ASN A 827 -15.33 28.73 0.55
C ASN A 827 -16.16 27.88 1.53
N VAL A 828 -17.48 28.05 1.53
CA VAL A 828 -18.37 27.38 2.51
C VAL A 828 -19.28 26.31 1.89
N ARG A 829 -19.45 26.33 0.55
CA ARG A 829 -20.29 25.41 -0.23
C ARG A 829 -19.66 25.12 -1.59
N PRO A 830 -18.53 24.38 -1.65
CA PRO A 830 -17.80 24.16 -2.90
C PRO A 830 -18.62 23.45 -3.99
N ASN A 831 -19.52 22.54 -3.58
CA ASN A 831 -20.42 21.86 -4.51
C ASN A 831 -21.42 22.83 -5.16
N ALA A 832 -21.82 23.93 -4.52
CA ALA A 832 -22.76 24.88 -5.11
C ALA A 832 -22.21 25.56 -6.39
N ILE A 833 -20.89 25.74 -6.49
CA ILE A 833 -20.22 26.27 -7.69
C ILE A 833 -19.98 25.17 -8.72
N ARG A 834 -19.70 23.94 -8.29
CA ARG A 834 -19.57 22.81 -9.23
C ARG A 834 -20.92 22.51 -9.89
N ASP A 835 -21.96 22.38 -9.09
CA ASP A 835 -23.28 21.93 -9.52
C ASP A 835 -24.08 23.02 -10.26
N MET A 836 -23.65 24.28 -10.21
CA MET A 836 -24.20 25.32 -11.09
C MET A 836 -23.74 25.15 -12.55
N LEU A 837 -22.70 24.35 -12.82
CA LEU A 837 -22.13 24.11 -14.14
C LEU A 837 -22.52 22.72 -14.65
N ILE A 838 -23.13 22.66 -15.83
CA ILE A 838 -23.43 21.43 -16.56
C ILE A 838 -22.53 21.38 -17.79
N ASP A 839 -21.62 20.41 -17.86
CA ASP A 839 -20.88 20.08 -19.08
C ASP A 839 -21.80 19.30 -20.02
N ASN A 840 -22.13 19.88 -21.18
CA ASN A 840 -23.03 19.24 -22.16
C ASN A 840 -22.32 18.20 -23.05
N GLY A 841 -21.00 18.00 -22.89
CA GLY A 841 -20.22 17.01 -23.64
C GLY A 841 -19.90 17.42 -25.09
N ASP A 842 -20.28 18.64 -25.50
CA ASP A 842 -20.10 19.17 -26.86
C ASP A 842 -19.28 20.48 -26.89
N ASN A 843 -18.46 20.71 -25.86
CA ASN A 843 -17.72 21.96 -25.60
C ASN A 843 -18.63 23.17 -25.29
N THR A 844 -19.87 22.92 -24.88
CA THR A 844 -20.75 23.93 -24.31
C THR A 844 -21.05 23.61 -22.86
N TYR A 845 -21.30 24.66 -22.08
CA TYR A 845 -21.54 24.60 -20.65
C TYR A 845 -22.82 25.35 -20.33
N THR A 846 -23.76 24.70 -19.68
CA THR A 846 -24.98 25.34 -19.19
C THR A 846 -24.78 25.74 -17.73
N VAL A 847 -25.04 27.02 -17.43
CA VAL A 847 -24.82 27.61 -16.12
C VAL A 847 -26.15 28.02 -15.49
N ARG A 848 -26.37 27.61 -14.24
CA ARG A 848 -27.56 27.93 -13.44
C ARG A 848 -27.35 29.22 -12.64
N PHE A 849 -28.30 30.14 -12.73
CA PHE A 849 -28.46 31.28 -11.84
C PHE A 849 -29.86 31.27 -11.24
N TYR A 850 -30.08 31.95 -10.13
CA TYR A 850 -31.40 32.14 -9.54
C TYR A 850 -31.91 33.56 -9.79
N SER A 851 -33.19 33.67 -10.13
CA SER A 851 -33.89 34.96 -10.19
C SER A 851 -34.77 35.15 -8.97
N ALA A 852 -34.53 36.24 -8.23
CA ALA A 852 -35.42 36.70 -7.16
C ALA A 852 -36.70 37.39 -7.69
N THR A 853 -36.86 37.50 -9.02
CA THR A 853 -38.02 38.11 -9.66
C THR A 853 -38.73 37.13 -10.60
N ASN A 854 -40.06 37.13 -10.52
CA ASN A 854 -40.95 36.45 -11.47
C ASN A 854 -40.90 37.12 -12.85
N ASN A 855 -41.40 36.44 -13.89
CA ASN A 855 -41.49 36.95 -15.28
C ASN A 855 -42.27 38.28 -15.43
N ASN A 856 -43.04 38.68 -14.41
CA ASN A 856 -43.80 39.94 -14.35
C ASN A 856 -43.09 41.05 -13.55
N GLY A 857 -41.86 40.84 -13.09
CA GLY A 857 -41.07 41.81 -12.34
C GLY A 857 -41.37 41.92 -10.84
N THR A 858 -42.21 41.04 -10.28
CA THR A 858 -42.48 40.96 -8.84
C THR A 858 -41.49 40.01 -8.13
N THR A 859 -41.20 40.24 -6.86
CA THR A 859 -40.36 39.35 -6.05
C THR A 859 -41.06 37.98 -5.90
N ALA A 860 -40.37 36.90 -6.27
CA ALA A 860 -40.86 35.54 -6.09
C ALA A 860 -40.64 35.09 -4.64
N PRO A 861 -41.57 34.36 -3.99
CA PRO A 861 -41.34 33.76 -2.67
C PRO A 861 -40.14 32.80 -2.70
N ASP A 862 -40.00 32.05 -3.80
CA ASP A 862 -38.90 31.11 -4.05
C ASP A 862 -38.09 31.55 -5.28
N PRO A 863 -36.77 31.73 -5.18
CA PRO A 863 -35.94 32.09 -6.32
C PRO A 863 -35.92 31.00 -7.38
N ARG A 864 -36.35 31.34 -8.60
CA ARG A 864 -36.45 30.39 -9.72
C ARG A 864 -35.09 30.16 -10.35
N ALA A 865 -34.73 28.88 -10.57
CA ALA A 865 -33.55 28.53 -11.36
C ALA A 865 -33.74 28.92 -12.84
N GLU A 866 -32.75 29.61 -13.38
CA GLU A 866 -32.65 30.03 -14.77
C GLU A 866 -31.33 29.56 -15.34
N TYR A 867 -31.32 29.21 -16.62
CA TYR A 867 -30.18 28.56 -17.25
C TYR A 867 -29.72 29.33 -18.49
N VAL A 868 -28.41 29.42 -18.68
CA VAL A 868 -27.79 29.99 -19.88
C VAL A 868 -26.71 29.05 -20.38
N THR A 869 -26.67 28.78 -21.69
CA THR A 869 -25.60 27.98 -22.28
C THR A 869 -24.56 28.89 -22.92
N VAL A 870 -23.28 28.60 -22.66
CA VAL A 870 -22.12 29.26 -23.25
C VAL A 870 -21.21 28.23 -23.91
N ASP A 871 -20.53 28.61 -24.97
CA ASP A 871 -19.41 27.82 -25.50
C ASP A 871 -18.06 28.30 -24.93
N ARG A 872 -16.95 27.94 -25.56
CA ARG A 872 -15.60 28.28 -25.10
C ARG A 872 -15.06 29.62 -25.61
N ARG A 873 -15.88 30.42 -26.31
CA ARG A 873 -15.46 31.72 -26.82
C ARG A 873 -15.50 32.78 -25.72
N LEU A 874 -14.32 33.14 -25.20
CA LEU A 874 -14.16 34.12 -24.13
C LEU A 874 -13.61 35.44 -24.67
N ALA A 875 -13.81 36.54 -23.94
CA ALA A 875 -13.37 37.87 -24.33
C ALA A 875 -11.84 37.95 -24.33
N THR A 876 -11.27 38.28 -25.50
CA THR A 876 -9.82 38.38 -25.71
C THR A 876 -9.41 39.66 -26.42
N SER A 877 -8.21 40.12 -26.08
CA SER A 877 -7.49 41.18 -26.77
C SER A 877 -7.08 40.74 -28.18
N SER A 878 -6.61 41.70 -28.98
CA SER A 878 -6.12 41.45 -30.35
C SER A 878 -4.94 40.50 -30.44
N ASN A 879 -4.18 40.31 -29.36
CA ASN A 879 -3.08 39.34 -29.26
C ASN A 879 -3.53 37.98 -28.65
N GLY A 880 -4.84 37.73 -28.54
CA GLY A 880 -5.38 36.43 -28.11
C GLY A 880 -5.19 36.14 -26.62
N ARG A 881 -5.14 37.16 -25.76
CA ARG A 881 -5.07 37.00 -24.30
C ARG A 881 -6.43 37.26 -23.67
N LEU A 882 -6.80 36.49 -22.65
CA LEU A 882 -8.03 36.68 -21.88
C LEU A 882 -8.03 38.10 -21.29
N LEU A 883 -9.18 38.78 -21.38
CA LEU A 883 -9.33 40.16 -20.90
C LEU A 883 -9.86 40.25 -19.48
N PHE A 884 -10.74 39.34 -19.07
CA PHE A 884 -11.52 39.42 -17.84
C PHE A 884 -11.05 38.36 -16.85
N ALA A 885 -11.90 37.54 -16.22
CA ALA A 885 -11.44 36.50 -15.30
C ALA A 885 -10.29 35.66 -15.90
N ASN A 886 -9.28 35.39 -15.08
CA ASN A 886 -7.97 34.82 -15.38
C ASN A 886 -7.23 35.56 -16.51
N GLY A 887 -7.35 36.89 -16.48
CA GLY A 887 -6.87 37.82 -17.48
C GLY A 887 -5.35 37.74 -17.69
N GLY A 888 -4.93 38.00 -18.93
CA GLY A 888 -3.52 37.93 -19.32
C GLY A 888 -3.05 36.54 -19.75
N ASN A 889 -3.81 35.46 -19.51
CA ASN A 889 -3.51 34.14 -20.06
C ASN A 889 -3.73 34.08 -21.59
N LEU A 890 -2.91 33.31 -22.31
CA LEU A 890 -3.11 33.08 -23.74
C LEU A 890 -4.29 32.13 -23.98
N ALA A 891 -5.17 32.47 -24.93
CA ALA A 891 -6.31 31.63 -25.31
C ALA A 891 -5.90 30.23 -25.77
N SER A 892 -4.70 30.08 -26.33
CA SER A 892 -4.16 28.79 -26.78
C SER A 892 -3.56 27.92 -25.67
N ASN A 893 -3.44 28.43 -24.43
CA ASN A 893 -2.82 27.69 -23.34
C ASN A 893 -3.73 26.55 -22.85
N SER A 894 -3.29 25.30 -23.01
CA SER A 894 -4.04 24.13 -22.54
C SER A 894 -4.10 23.99 -21.02
N ALA A 895 -3.27 24.74 -20.28
CA ALA A 895 -3.28 24.76 -18.82
C ALA A 895 -4.31 25.74 -18.23
N ASN A 896 -5.04 26.49 -19.05
CA ASN A 896 -6.08 27.39 -18.51
C ASN A 896 -7.15 26.59 -17.76
N ILE A 897 -7.58 27.12 -16.62
CA ILE A 897 -8.74 26.65 -15.85
C ILE A 897 -9.93 27.53 -16.24
N LEU A 898 -11.00 26.91 -16.72
CA LEU A 898 -12.04 27.64 -17.46
C LEU A 898 -13.31 27.96 -16.67
N TRP A 899 -13.57 27.32 -15.53
CA TRP A 899 -14.85 27.48 -14.86
C TRP A 899 -15.14 28.95 -14.51
N ALA A 900 -14.19 29.70 -13.95
CA ALA A 900 -14.40 31.09 -13.56
C ALA A 900 -14.65 32.02 -14.77
N PRO A 901 -13.81 31.99 -15.84
CA PRO A 901 -14.10 32.73 -17.07
C PRO A 901 -15.41 32.34 -17.78
N LEU A 902 -15.79 31.05 -17.75
CA LEU A 902 -17.05 30.59 -18.33
C LEU A 902 -18.26 31.08 -17.54
N VAL A 903 -18.19 31.04 -16.20
CA VAL A 903 -19.24 31.53 -15.31
C VAL A 903 -19.38 33.05 -15.40
N GLU A 904 -18.27 33.81 -15.49
CA GLU A 904 -18.28 35.26 -15.72
C GLU A 904 -18.93 35.61 -17.07
N ARG A 905 -18.55 34.91 -18.15
CA ARG A 905 -19.20 35.07 -19.46
C ARG A 905 -20.69 34.73 -19.37
N ALA A 906 -21.05 33.62 -18.74
CA ALA A 906 -22.42 33.18 -18.59
C ALA A 906 -23.26 34.21 -17.82
N TYR A 907 -22.68 34.80 -16.77
CA TYR A 907 -23.33 35.85 -16.00
C TYR A 907 -23.58 37.11 -16.85
N ALA A 908 -22.58 37.57 -17.62
CA ALA A 908 -22.77 38.67 -18.58
C ALA A 908 -23.88 38.35 -19.61
N GLN A 909 -23.88 37.13 -20.16
CA GLN A 909 -24.84 36.68 -21.17
C GLN A 909 -26.27 36.61 -20.62
N TRP A 910 -26.43 35.99 -19.45
CA TRP A 910 -27.71 35.84 -18.78
C TRP A 910 -28.32 37.20 -18.42
N ARG A 911 -27.53 38.11 -17.86
CA ARG A 911 -27.95 39.49 -17.55
C ARG A 911 -28.35 40.26 -18.82
N GLU A 912 -27.57 40.14 -19.90
CA GLU A 912 -27.89 40.80 -21.18
C GLU A 912 -29.21 40.31 -21.77
N PHE A 913 -29.46 39.01 -21.76
CA PHE A 913 -30.68 38.43 -22.31
C PHE A 913 -31.93 38.83 -21.50
N ARG A 914 -31.78 38.98 -20.18
CA ARG A 914 -32.89 39.38 -19.30
C ARG A 914 -33.17 40.87 -19.34
N GLU A 915 -32.12 41.69 -19.32
CA GLU A 915 -32.25 43.15 -19.17
C GLU A 915 -32.19 43.92 -20.48
N ASN A 916 -31.90 43.23 -21.60
CA ASN A 916 -31.76 43.82 -22.92
C ASN A 916 -30.78 45.02 -22.93
N ARG A 917 -29.66 44.85 -22.22
CA ARG A 917 -28.58 45.83 -22.05
C ARG A 917 -27.24 45.10 -22.15
N ASN A 918 -26.20 45.78 -22.62
CA ASN A 918 -24.86 45.20 -22.76
C ASN A 918 -24.41 44.49 -21.46
N GLY A 919 -24.17 43.18 -21.54
CA GLY A 919 -23.91 42.30 -20.41
C GLY A 919 -22.65 42.65 -19.63
N TYR A 920 -21.53 42.92 -20.33
CA TYR A 920 -20.28 43.30 -19.67
C TYR A 920 -20.37 44.67 -18.99
N ASN A 921 -21.18 45.60 -19.53
CA ASN A 921 -21.48 46.86 -18.84
C ASN A 921 -22.36 46.66 -17.59
N LEU A 922 -23.22 45.64 -17.56
CA LEU A 922 -24.06 45.34 -16.41
C LEU A 922 -23.27 44.76 -15.24
N ILE A 923 -22.24 43.96 -15.54
CA ILE A 923 -21.45 43.27 -14.50
C ILE A 923 -20.15 44.01 -14.16
N GLY A 924 -19.56 44.75 -15.11
CA GLY A 924 -18.24 45.37 -14.96
C GLY A 924 -18.20 46.82 -14.48
N ASN A 925 -19.34 47.45 -14.21
CA ASN A 925 -19.41 48.83 -13.70
C ASN A 925 -19.65 48.89 -12.17
N GLY A 926 -19.23 47.85 -11.45
CA GLY A 926 -19.42 47.70 -10.01
C GLY A 926 -20.79 47.15 -9.62
N ASP A 927 -20.81 46.39 -8.52
CA ASP A 927 -22.00 45.83 -7.89
C ASP A 927 -21.76 45.70 -6.38
N LEU A 928 -22.78 45.29 -5.62
CA LEU A 928 -22.65 44.89 -4.22
C LEU A 928 -22.77 43.38 -4.12
N SER A 929 -21.85 42.72 -3.42
CA SER A 929 -21.72 41.25 -3.42
C SER A 929 -22.96 40.48 -2.98
N TYR A 930 -23.87 41.06 -2.19
CA TYR A 930 -25.11 40.39 -1.79
C TYR A 930 -25.99 40.01 -3.00
N ARG A 931 -26.02 40.84 -4.05
CA ARG A 931 -26.84 40.61 -5.24
C ARG A 931 -26.36 39.40 -6.07
N PRO A 932 -25.10 39.34 -6.53
CA PRO A 932 -24.59 38.15 -7.20
C PRO A 932 -24.61 36.92 -6.28
N MET A 933 -24.37 37.06 -4.97
CA MET A 933 -24.48 35.96 -4.01
C MET A 933 -25.90 35.37 -3.98
N THR A 934 -26.94 36.21 -4.03
CA THR A 934 -28.33 35.75 -4.16
C THR A 934 -28.56 35.01 -5.49
N TYR A 935 -28.00 35.49 -6.60
CA TYR A 935 -28.13 34.83 -7.90
C TYR A 935 -27.38 33.49 -7.98
N ILE A 936 -26.29 33.32 -7.23
CA ILE A 936 -25.53 32.06 -7.19
C ILE A 936 -26.26 31.01 -6.34
N THR A 937 -26.68 31.41 -5.14
CA THR A 937 -27.19 30.52 -4.09
C THR A 937 -28.70 30.31 -4.12
N GLY A 938 -29.45 31.26 -4.66
CA GLY A 938 -30.91 31.24 -4.59
C GLY A 938 -31.44 31.57 -3.20
N ARG A 939 -30.58 32.11 -2.32
CA ARG A 939 -30.93 32.51 -0.96
C ARG A 939 -30.74 34.01 -0.81
N ALA A 940 -31.64 34.65 -0.07
CA ALA A 940 -31.57 36.09 0.14
C ALA A 940 -30.25 36.45 0.83
N SER A 941 -29.57 37.50 0.36
CA SER A 941 -28.38 38.05 1.02
C SER A 941 -28.59 39.51 1.39
N THR A 942 -27.95 39.96 2.47
CA THR A 942 -28.07 41.35 2.95
C THR A 942 -26.73 42.06 2.89
N ALA A 943 -26.77 43.40 2.89
CA ALA A 943 -25.62 44.27 3.05
C ALA A 943 -25.78 45.06 4.35
N ASN A 944 -24.86 44.89 5.29
CA ASN A 944 -24.88 45.58 6.57
C ASN A 944 -23.65 46.48 6.70
N ALA A 945 -23.80 47.62 7.38
CA ALA A 945 -22.64 48.44 7.73
C ALA A 945 -21.68 47.61 8.60
N VAL A 946 -20.38 47.63 8.31
CA VAL A 946 -19.41 46.80 9.05
C VAL A 946 -19.45 47.05 10.56
N THR A 947 -19.79 48.27 10.97
CA THR A 947 -19.92 48.70 12.37
C THR A 947 -21.11 48.05 13.10
N GLN A 948 -22.04 47.43 12.36
CA GLN A 948 -23.20 46.72 12.89
C GLN A 948 -22.99 45.20 12.92
N VAL A 949 -21.88 44.69 12.39
CA VAL A 949 -21.61 43.26 12.27
C VAL A 949 -20.50 42.88 13.23
N SER A 950 -20.83 42.07 14.23
CA SER A 950 -19.85 41.58 15.22
C SER A 950 -18.95 40.49 14.65
N PHE A 951 -17.74 40.33 15.23
CA PHE A 951 -16.85 39.21 14.91
C PHE A 951 -17.58 37.85 15.04
N ALA A 952 -18.30 37.65 16.15
CA ALA A 952 -19.04 36.43 16.42
C ALA A 952 -20.14 36.17 15.36
N SER A 953 -20.76 37.22 14.82
CA SER A 953 -21.76 37.09 13.76
C SER A 953 -21.14 36.61 12.44
N ILE A 954 -19.94 37.09 12.10
CA ILE A 954 -19.19 36.62 10.92
C ILE A 954 -18.78 35.16 11.11
N GLN A 955 -18.23 34.83 12.27
CA GLN A 955 -17.82 33.48 12.61
C GLN A 955 -19.00 32.50 12.57
N ALA A 956 -20.14 32.85 13.18
CA ALA A 956 -21.34 32.02 13.17
C ALA A 956 -21.94 31.86 11.77
N ALA A 957 -21.88 32.89 10.93
CA ALA A 957 -22.33 32.78 9.54
C ALA A 957 -21.47 31.78 8.75
N LEU A 958 -20.13 31.89 8.85
CA LEU A 958 -19.22 30.97 8.16
C LEU A 958 -19.38 29.53 8.67
N ALA A 959 -19.50 29.33 9.98
CA ALA A 959 -19.73 28.02 10.59
C ALA A 959 -21.07 27.40 10.14
N ALA A 960 -22.14 28.20 10.01
CA ALA A 960 -23.42 27.75 9.47
C ALA A 960 -23.42 27.57 7.93
N GLY A 961 -22.24 27.52 7.30
CA GLY A 961 -22.09 27.39 5.87
C GLY A 961 -22.65 28.56 5.06
N ARG A 962 -22.84 29.75 5.66
CA ARG A 962 -23.40 30.93 4.98
C ARG A 962 -22.25 31.80 4.42
N PRO A 963 -22.24 32.07 3.11
CA PRO A 963 -21.15 32.82 2.49
C PRO A 963 -21.12 34.27 2.97
N VAL A 964 -19.92 34.80 3.18
CA VAL A 964 -19.67 36.17 3.64
C VAL A 964 -18.70 36.88 2.69
N ALA A 965 -19.04 38.09 2.26
CA ALA A 965 -18.19 38.95 1.43
C ALA A 965 -18.06 40.35 2.06
N ALA A 966 -16.97 41.05 1.79
CA ALA A 966 -16.72 42.39 2.33
C ALA A 966 -16.54 43.41 1.19
N GLY A 967 -17.10 44.61 1.36
CA GLY A 967 -16.94 45.73 0.42
C GLY A 967 -16.02 46.80 1.01
N GLY A 968 -14.89 47.06 0.37
CA GLY A 968 -13.89 48.04 0.79
C GLY A 968 -14.49 49.43 0.92
N ALA A 969 -13.95 50.23 1.86
CA ALA A 969 -14.36 51.62 2.05
C ALA A 969 -14.09 52.48 0.79
N THR A 970 -14.53 53.74 0.81
CA THR A 970 -14.47 54.61 -0.38
C THR A 970 -13.06 54.97 -0.87
N GLN A 971 -12.03 54.74 -0.06
CA GLN A 971 -10.63 55.04 -0.37
C GLN A 971 -9.75 53.81 -0.09
N ASP A 972 -8.62 53.73 -0.81
CA ASP A 972 -7.59 52.73 -0.53
C ASP A 972 -7.07 52.88 0.90
N SER A 973 -6.74 51.75 1.53
CA SER A 973 -6.07 51.70 2.81
C SER A 973 -4.65 51.16 2.66
N THR A 974 -3.92 51.02 3.77
CA THR A 974 -2.63 50.33 3.78
C THR A 974 -2.74 48.86 3.40
N PHE A 975 -3.89 48.22 3.65
CA PHE A 975 -4.06 46.77 3.54
C PHE A 975 -4.91 46.34 2.34
N ILE A 976 -5.86 47.17 1.91
CA ILE A 976 -6.85 46.82 0.89
C ILE A 976 -7.12 47.97 -0.09
N TYR A 977 -7.48 47.63 -1.32
CA TYR A 977 -8.09 48.55 -2.30
C TYR A 977 -9.48 49.03 -1.84
N GLY A 978 -9.74 50.31 -2.02
CA GLY A 978 -11.04 50.94 -1.80
C GLY A 978 -12.00 50.67 -2.96
N ARG A 979 -13.31 50.77 -2.71
CA ARG A 979 -14.38 50.47 -3.68
C ARG A 979 -14.21 49.09 -4.36
N HIS A 980 -13.66 48.14 -3.62
CA HIS A 980 -13.32 46.80 -4.11
C HIS A 980 -13.93 45.72 -3.20
N ALA A 981 -14.36 44.60 -3.76
CA ALA A 981 -15.00 43.53 -3.01
C ALA A 981 -14.01 42.39 -2.72
N TYR A 982 -14.16 41.74 -1.56
CA TYR A 982 -13.31 40.67 -1.07
C TYR A 982 -14.18 39.50 -0.59
N SER A 983 -13.70 38.28 -0.76
CA SER A 983 -14.32 37.11 -0.12
C SER A 983 -13.88 37.06 1.33
N VAL A 984 -14.78 36.81 2.29
CA VAL A 984 -14.38 36.52 3.68
C VAL A 984 -14.31 35.01 3.81
N VAL A 985 -13.11 34.49 4.07
CA VAL A 985 -12.84 33.05 4.01
C VAL A 985 -12.71 32.40 5.38
N ALA A 986 -12.32 33.16 6.41
CA ALA A 986 -12.26 32.66 7.78
C ALA A 986 -12.44 33.79 8.80
N ALA A 987 -12.93 33.43 9.98
CA ALA A 987 -12.96 34.26 11.18
C ALA A 987 -12.54 33.41 12.38
N PHE A 988 -11.36 33.67 12.94
CA PHE A 988 -10.76 32.84 14.00
C PHE A 988 -10.01 33.68 15.04
N THR A 989 -9.72 33.09 16.20
CA THR A 989 -8.84 33.73 17.20
C THR A 989 -7.47 33.08 17.11
N ASN A 990 -6.40 33.86 16.93
CA ASN A 990 -5.04 33.33 16.81
C ASN A 990 -4.45 32.95 18.19
N GLY A 991 -3.28 32.30 18.20
CA GLY A 991 -2.59 31.89 19.44
C GLY A 991 -2.19 33.03 20.39
N ALA A 992 -2.26 34.29 19.94
CA ALA A 992 -2.06 35.48 20.76
C ALA A 992 -3.38 36.05 21.34
N GLY A 993 -4.51 35.37 21.13
CA GLY A 993 -5.84 35.80 21.58
C GLY A 993 -6.45 36.93 20.75
N GLN A 994 -5.93 37.20 19.55
CA GLN A 994 -6.44 38.25 18.66
C GLN A 994 -7.50 37.67 17.72
N GLN A 995 -8.62 38.37 17.58
CA GLN A 995 -9.66 38.06 16.60
C GLN A 995 -9.18 38.45 15.20
N ILE A 996 -9.07 37.48 14.29
CA ILE A 996 -8.60 37.62 12.92
C ILE A 996 -9.73 37.31 11.93
N ILE A 997 -9.91 38.17 10.94
CA ILE A 997 -10.72 37.94 9.76
C ILE A 997 -9.78 37.77 8.57
N ARG A 998 -9.82 36.60 7.95
CA ARG A 998 -9.11 36.34 6.70
C ARG A 998 -10.01 36.67 5.53
N VAL A 999 -9.50 37.49 4.61
CA VAL A 999 -10.18 37.83 3.36
C VAL A 999 -9.34 37.42 2.16
N ARG A 1000 -9.99 37.19 1.01
CA ARG A 1000 -9.32 36.99 -0.28
C ARG A 1000 -9.69 38.07 -1.27
N ASN A 1001 -8.68 38.73 -1.83
CA ASN A 1001 -8.79 39.67 -2.93
C ASN A 1001 -9.03 38.90 -4.25
N PRO A 1002 -10.15 39.14 -4.96
CA PRO A 1002 -10.42 38.48 -6.23
C PRO A 1002 -9.45 38.88 -7.36
N HIS A 1003 -8.54 39.85 -7.16
CA HIS A 1003 -7.43 40.10 -8.10
C HIS A 1003 -6.34 39.01 -8.06
N GLY A 1004 -6.35 38.11 -7.08
CA GLY A 1004 -5.29 37.10 -6.88
C GLY A 1004 -3.99 37.66 -6.30
N VAL A 1005 -4.04 38.85 -5.69
CA VAL A 1005 -2.89 39.54 -5.09
C VAL A 1005 -3.29 40.23 -3.78
N ASP A 1006 -2.41 40.26 -2.79
CA ASP A 1006 -2.74 40.67 -1.41
C ASP A 1006 -3.04 42.17 -1.30
N GLY A 1007 -2.59 42.97 -2.27
CA GLY A 1007 -2.90 44.40 -2.36
C GLY A 1007 -1.66 45.30 -2.43
N LEU A 1008 -1.71 46.43 -1.70
CA LEU A 1008 -0.73 47.53 -1.84
C LEU A 1008 0.49 47.45 -0.91
N ALA A 1009 0.47 46.58 0.11
CA ALA A 1009 1.58 46.34 1.03
C ALA A 1009 1.86 44.83 1.13
N PRO A 1010 3.13 44.38 1.21
CA PRO A 1010 3.45 42.96 1.40
C PRO A 1010 2.97 42.49 2.78
N SER A 1011 2.11 41.48 2.83
CA SER A 1011 1.62 40.84 4.07
C SER A 1011 2.65 39.91 4.71
N GLY A 1012 3.76 39.62 4.03
CA GLY A 1012 4.84 38.76 4.54
C GLY A 1012 4.64 37.27 4.23
N ASP A 1013 3.56 36.93 3.55
CA ASP A 1013 3.20 35.64 2.96
C ASP A 1013 3.33 35.67 1.42
N PRO A 1014 3.19 34.53 0.72
CA PRO A 1014 3.14 34.51 -0.74
C PRO A 1014 1.98 35.37 -1.25
N ASN A 1015 2.24 36.18 -2.28
CA ASN A 1015 1.22 37.04 -2.89
C ASN A 1015 0.19 36.22 -3.67
N ASP A 1016 -0.82 35.73 -2.95
CA ASP A 1016 -1.84 34.76 -3.35
C ASP A 1016 -3.28 35.30 -3.23
N GLY A 1017 -3.42 36.52 -2.73
CA GLY A 1017 -4.67 37.23 -2.55
C GLY A 1017 -5.23 37.14 -1.14
N PHE A 1018 -4.67 36.34 -0.23
CA PHE A 1018 -5.16 36.22 1.13
C PHE A 1018 -4.58 37.30 2.05
N ILE A 1019 -5.42 37.82 2.94
CA ILE A 1019 -5.03 38.90 3.85
C ILE A 1019 -5.65 38.63 5.22
N ASP A 1020 -4.81 38.52 6.24
CA ASP A 1020 -5.23 38.43 7.64
C ASP A 1020 -5.32 39.83 8.27
N LEU A 1021 -6.52 40.18 8.73
CA LEU A 1021 -6.79 41.44 9.41
C LEU A 1021 -7.28 41.16 10.82
N THR A 1022 -6.77 41.88 11.82
CA THR A 1022 -7.46 41.92 13.11
C THR A 1022 -8.88 42.44 12.90
N TYR A 1023 -9.84 42.02 13.72
CA TYR A 1023 -11.23 42.48 13.60
C TYR A 1023 -11.33 44.01 13.66
N SER A 1024 -10.48 44.67 14.47
CA SER A 1024 -10.36 46.14 14.47
C SER A 1024 -9.88 46.72 13.13
N GLN A 1025 -8.91 46.08 12.48
CA GLN A 1025 -8.46 46.49 11.15
C GLN A 1025 -9.57 46.27 10.12
N TYR A 1026 -10.24 45.12 10.14
CA TYR A 1026 -11.38 44.81 9.27
C TYR A 1026 -12.47 45.90 9.34
N VAL A 1027 -12.91 46.26 10.55
CA VAL A 1027 -13.91 47.33 10.76
C VAL A 1027 -13.41 48.70 10.28
N SER A 1028 -12.10 48.95 10.32
CA SER A 1028 -11.53 50.23 9.90
C SER A 1028 -11.39 50.40 8.38
N VAL A 1029 -11.25 49.30 7.63
CA VAL A 1029 -10.97 49.35 6.18
C VAL A 1029 -12.17 48.98 5.31
N PHE A 1030 -13.11 48.17 5.81
CA PHE A 1030 -14.32 47.81 5.09
C PHE A 1030 -15.49 48.76 5.42
N GLY A 1031 -16.37 49.00 4.45
CA GLY A 1031 -17.59 49.78 4.65
C GLY A 1031 -18.83 48.90 4.88
N LEU A 1032 -18.86 47.74 4.23
CA LEU A 1032 -20.00 46.83 4.24
C LEU A 1032 -19.54 45.39 4.43
N THR A 1033 -20.33 44.63 5.17
CA THR A 1033 -20.26 43.16 5.21
C THR A 1033 -21.55 42.61 4.63
N HIS A 1034 -21.41 41.71 3.66
CA HIS A 1034 -22.50 41.04 2.97
C HIS A 1034 -22.54 39.58 3.40
N TYR A 1035 -23.72 39.07 3.74
CA TYR A 1035 -23.86 37.65 4.01
C TYR A 1035 -25.29 37.17 3.68
N GLU A 1036 -25.39 35.91 3.30
CA GLU A 1036 -26.66 35.21 3.09
C GLU A 1036 -27.49 35.23 4.38
N VAL A 1037 -28.79 35.48 4.33
CA VAL A 1037 -29.71 35.45 5.48
C VAL A 1037 -30.00 33.98 5.83
N GLY A 1038 -30.04 33.69 7.14
CA GLY A 1038 -30.34 32.36 7.66
C GLY A 1038 -31.81 32.04 7.67
#